data_AF-A0AAV6NTV0-F1
#
_entry.id   AF-A0AAV6NTV0-F1
#
_cell.length_a   1.000
_cell.length_b   1.000
_cell.length_c   1.000
_cell.angle_alpha   90.00
_cell.angle_beta   90.00
_cell.angle_gamma   90.00
#
_symmetry.space_group_name_H-M   'P 1'
#
loop_
_entity.id
_entity.type
_entity.pdbx_description
1 polymer ?
#
loop_
_entity_poly.entity_id
_entity_poly.type
_entity_poly.pdbx_seq_one_letter_code
_entity_poly.pdbx_strand_id
1 'polypeptide(L)'
;MFLVLTILLLWMSGSIFCVGSAASFNLTLPHQHPDPDSVADELQRTVNASVWRRQMLSESKDQTSSCLTGNPIDDCWRCDPNWAANRQRLADCGIGFGRDAMGGKGGKIYIVTDSSDSDPTNPTPGTLRHAVIQFEPLWIIFSADMNIKLKYELIINNFKTIDGRGANVHITGGGCITIHSVSNIIIHNIHVHHCKPSGNANIRSTPTHVGHWGLSDGDGISIFDSRKIWIDHCSLSYCKDGLIDATMGSTGITISNSYFSHHDKVMLLGHDDKYTQDSGMQVTIAFNHFGEALSQRMPRCRYGYIHVVNNDFTAWEMYAIGGSARPTINSQGNRYTAPVDPNAKEVTKRLDTAETEWAAWNWRSEGDILVNGAFFVPSGAGLSTQYGKASSVEPKSVALINQLTMNAGVFGAPRYNVGQGIVYPGFNGSNHGDGDGGNTAISNSPIYGNGGGSNDEYYGMIFKGPWFMMFASFLIMSMAGIPYMFGLYSGTIKSVLGYDQTTLNFISFFKDVGTTVGILAGLINEVTPPWSILAMGALLNFFGYFMIWLSVSEKIPTHVWLMCLYICVGANATTFANTGALVTCVKNYPQRRGVIIGILKGYMGLSGAIVTQLYHAIYGKDEKSLILLLGWLPAVISFIFLPTVRRMKVEHEEDELRVFYRFLYISLGLAGFLMLMIILQQKFSFGRGEYGGSAAVVTLLLLLPIVVVVAQEFKAWRRLNKPPVIENGLSSKPGTPALKNTTPMSLLPKKPKETEPAISTKIQWWKNVLNPPERGEDWTILQALFSVDMFLLFLATACGVGGTLTAIDNLGQIGQSQDYPKKSISTFVTLVSIWNYLGRVMAGFLSEHLLIKYRFPRTSMLTIVLLLSCIAHLLIAFNPSGGLYIASVLTGFCYGAQWPLLFAIISEIFGLKYYATLYNFGSVASPVGLYLLNVNVAGYLYDKEAKKQLAATGRIRKTGDELNCNGTVCFKLSFMIITAVCLFGALVSLVLVVRTRKFYKSDIYRRFREAEEAEKAEKEDGGGFINGGDIVKDSKQGLRK
;
A
#
# COMPACT_ATOMS: atom_id res chain seq x y z
N MET A 1 -33.91 -19.07 -10.09
CA MET A 1 -32.80 -19.09 -9.11
C MET A 1 -31.50 -19.58 -9.72
N PHE A 2 -31.44 -20.80 -10.28
CA PHE A 2 -30.23 -21.32 -10.96
C PHE A 2 -29.76 -20.37 -12.06
N LEU A 3 -30.61 -20.02 -13.04
CA LEU A 3 -30.27 -19.08 -14.13
C LEU A 3 -29.76 -17.71 -13.66
N VAL A 4 -30.24 -17.19 -12.53
CA VAL A 4 -29.81 -15.89 -11.99
C VAL A 4 -28.50 -16.00 -11.23
N LEU A 5 -28.29 -17.13 -10.52
CA LEU A 5 -26.99 -17.49 -9.95
C LEU A 5 -25.98 -17.74 -11.07
N THR A 6 -26.41 -18.35 -12.19
CA THR A 6 -25.60 -18.60 -13.38
C THR A 6 -25.32 -17.31 -14.13
N ILE A 7 -26.24 -16.35 -14.21
CA ILE A 7 -26.02 -15.02 -14.81
C ILE A 7 -25.14 -14.15 -13.90
N LEU A 8 -25.31 -14.21 -12.58
CA LEU A 8 -24.38 -13.59 -11.63
C LEU A 8 -23.01 -14.25 -11.69
N LEU A 9 -22.91 -15.59 -11.77
CA LEU A 9 -21.65 -16.30 -11.99
C LEU A 9 -21.06 -16.02 -13.38
N LEU A 10 -21.90 -15.84 -14.41
CA LEU A 10 -21.51 -15.50 -15.79
C LEU A 10 -21.14 -14.03 -15.95
N TRP A 11 -21.61 -13.14 -15.07
CA TRP A 11 -21.23 -11.73 -15.00
C TRP A 11 -20.01 -11.54 -14.08
N MET A 12 -19.94 -12.30 -12.99
CA MET A 12 -18.72 -12.51 -12.19
C MET A 12 -17.61 -13.12 -13.06
N SER A 13 -17.96 -14.00 -14.03
CA SER A 13 -17.02 -14.48 -15.05
C SER A 13 -16.94 -13.59 -16.30
N GLY A 14 -17.93 -12.75 -16.58
CA GLY A 14 -17.90 -11.76 -17.66
C GLY A 14 -16.91 -10.64 -17.35
N SER A 15 -16.79 -10.32 -16.06
CA SER A 15 -15.71 -9.50 -15.49
C SER A 15 -14.35 -10.23 -15.56
N ILE A 16 -14.34 -11.57 -15.68
CA ILE A 16 -13.14 -12.38 -15.99
C ILE A 16 -12.89 -12.41 -17.51
N PHE A 17 -13.90 -12.23 -18.37
CA PHE A 17 -13.75 -12.27 -19.83
C PHE A 17 -13.33 -10.93 -20.47
N CYS A 18 -13.60 -9.77 -19.87
CA CYS A 18 -12.84 -8.54 -20.17
C CYS A 18 -11.41 -8.56 -19.56
N VAL A 19 -11.12 -9.55 -18.72
CA VAL A 19 -9.79 -9.88 -18.19
C VAL A 19 -9.17 -11.09 -18.94
N GLY A 20 -9.83 -11.53 -20.03
CA GLY A 20 -9.36 -12.57 -20.95
C GLY A 20 -8.15 -12.18 -21.81
N SER A 21 -7.52 -11.04 -21.53
CA SER A 21 -6.09 -10.86 -21.77
C SER A 21 -5.40 -11.14 -20.44
N ALA A 22 -5.26 -12.43 -20.10
CA ALA A 22 -4.43 -12.91 -19.01
C ALA A 22 -2.97 -12.59 -19.31
N ALA A 23 -2.59 -11.33 -19.16
CA ALA A 23 -1.25 -10.94 -18.81
C ALA A 23 -1.16 -11.05 -17.29
N SER A 24 -0.20 -11.84 -16.83
CA SER A 24 0.21 -12.01 -15.44
C SER A 24 0.42 -10.66 -14.76
N PHE A 25 -0.56 -10.13 -14.01
CA PHE A 25 -0.34 -8.93 -13.18
C PHE A 25 0.25 -9.33 -11.84
N ASN A 26 1.51 -9.71 -11.96
CA ASN A 26 2.52 -9.66 -10.92
C ASN A 26 2.54 -8.23 -10.35
N LEU A 27 2.72 -8.06 -9.03
CA LEU A 27 2.71 -6.76 -8.35
C LEU A 27 4.03 -6.02 -8.62
N THR A 28 4.23 -5.77 -9.90
CA THR A 28 5.46 -5.41 -10.54
C THR A 28 5.11 -4.37 -11.59
N LEU A 29 5.84 -3.26 -11.64
CA LEU A 29 5.89 -2.37 -12.81
C LEU A 29 5.73 -3.21 -14.09
N PRO A 30 4.93 -2.79 -15.09
CA PRO A 30 4.59 -3.58 -16.29
C PRO A 30 5.80 -3.97 -17.18
N HIS A 31 7.02 -3.71 -16.72
CA HIS A 31 8.28 -3.86 -17.42
C HIS A 31 9.31 -4.69 -16.66
N GLN A 32 8.94 -5.33 -15.55
CA GLN A 32 9.82 -6.27 -14.87
C GLN A 32 9.89 -7.59 -15.60
N HIS A 33 11.08 -8.19 -15.58
CA HIS A 33 11.24 -9.57 -15.99
C HIS A 33 10.44 -10.47 -15.03
N PRO A 34 9.54 -11.32 -15.54
CA PRO A 34 8.64 -12.13 -14.70
C PRO A 34 9.38 -13.18 -13.88
N ASP A 35 10.59 -13.55 -14.33
CA ASP A 35 11.48 -14.49 -13.67
C ASP A 35 12.89 -13.86 -13.57
N PRO A 36 13.20 -13.09 -12.51
CA PRO A 36 14.49 -12.43 -12.37
C PRO A 36 15.66 -13.40 -12.20
N ASP A 37 15.43 -14.59 -11.63
CA ASP A 37 16.47 -15.61 -11.49
C ASP A 37 16.90 -16.15 -12.87
N SER A 38 15.97 -16.28 -13.83
CA SER A 38 16.33 -16.68 -15.21
C SER A 38 17.28 -15.70 -15.92
N VAL A 39 17.19 -14.39 -15.62
CA VAL A 39 18.09 -13.37 -16.18
C VAL A 39 19.50 -13.54 -15.61
N ALA A 40 19.61 -13.84 -14.31
CA ALA A 40 20.88 -14.13 -13.67
C ALA A 40 21.53 -15.40 -14.25
N ASP A 41 20.75 -16.46 -14.47
CA ASP A 41 21.21 -17.70 -15.10
C ASP A 41 21.67 -17.49 -16.55
N GLU A 42 20.93 -16.71 -17.34
CA GLU A 42 21.29 -16.39 -18.72
C GLU A 42 22.59 -15.59 -18.80
N LEU A 43 22.77 -14.60 -17.92
CA LEU A 43 24.01 -13.85 -17.79
C LEU A 43 25.19 -14.80 -17.51
N GLN A 44 25.01 -15.72 -16.55
CA GLN A 44 26.04 -16.67 -16.17
C GLN A 44 26.39 -17.64 -17.32
N ARG A 45 25.41 -18.09 -18.10
CA ARG A 45 25.63 -18.88 -19.33
C ARG A 45 26.42 -18.08 -20.38
N THR A 46 26.06 -16.81 -20.56
CA THR A 46 26.71 -15.92 -21.53
C THR A 46 28.17 -15.67 -21.20
N VAL A 47 28.47 -15.46 -19.91
CA VAL A 47 29.86 -15.34 -19.40
C VAL A 47 30.63 -16.64 -19.66
N ASN A 48 30.08 -17.79 -19.27
CA ASN A 48 30.74 -19.08 -19.47
C ASN A 48 31.04 -19.34 -20.95
N ALA A 49 30.10 -19.02 -21.85
CA ALA A 49 30.30 -19.16 -23.28
C ALA A 49 31.41 -18.24 -23.82
N SER A 50 31.54 -17.01 -23.30
CA SER A 50 32.64 -16.10 -23.70
C SER A 50 34.00 -16.59 -23.20
N VAL A 51 34.06 -17.02 -21.94
CA VAL A 51 35.28 -17.56 -21.34
C VAL A 51 35.74 -18.82 -22.06
N TRP A 52 34.81 -19.74 -22.37
CA TRP A 52 35.12 -20.98 -23.09
C TRP A 52 35.60 -20.71 -24.52
N ARG A 53 34.95 -19.80 -25.25
CA ARG A 53 35.41 -19.38 -26.60
C ARG A 53 36.85 -18.87 -26.57
N ARG A 54 37.18 -18.04 -25.58
CA ARG A 54 38.55 -17.54 -25.41
C ARG A 54 39.55 -18.66 -25.10
N GLN A 55 39.20 -19.60 -24.22
CA GLN A 55 40.06 -20.73 -23.86
C GLN A 55 40.38 -21.60 -25.07
N MET A 56 39.36 -21.96 -25.87
CA MET A 56 39.54 -22.76 -27.09
C MET A 56 40.45 -22.07 -28.11
N LEU A 57 40.36 -20.74 -28.22
CA LEU A 57 41.20 -19.98 -29.15
C LEU A 57 42.63 -19.80 -28.65
N SER A 58 42.87 -19.84 -27.33
CA SER A 58 44.22 -19.84 -26.76
C SER A 58 45.01 -21.14 -27.02
N GLU A 59 44.32 -22.24 -27.34
CA GLU A 59 44.93 -23.54 -27.69
C GLU A 59 45.19 -23.68 -29.21
N SER A 60 44.52 -22.88 -30.06
CA SER A 60 44.77 -22.86 -31.50
C SER A 60 45.97 -21.97 -31.85
N LYS A 61 46.94 -22.49 -32.61
CA LYS A 61 48.15 -21.75 -33.04
C LYS A 61 47.89 -20.63 -34.06
N ASP A 62 46.64 -20.39 -34.46
CA ASP A 62 46.27 -19.28 -35.33
C ASP A 62 46.17 -17.98 -34.51
N GLN A 63 47.19 -17.13 -34.64
CA GLN A 63 47.34 -15.85 -33.94
C GLN A 63 46.32 -14.76 -34.36
N THR A 64 45.24 -15.10 -35.06
CA THR A 64 44.32 -14.13 -35.69
C THR A 64 43.18 -13.62 -34.81
N SER A 65 42.98 -14.12 -33.58
CA SER A 65 41.88 -13.64 -32.69
C SER A 65 42.35 -13.16 -31.31
N SER A 66 43.25 -12.17 -31.26
CA SER A 66 43.77 -11.58 -30.02
C SER A 66 42.79 -10.72 -29.22
N CYS A 67 41.57 -10.49 -29.72
CA CYS A 67 40.64 -9.54 -29.10
C CYS A 67 39.82 -10.10 -27.93
N LEU A 68 39.57 -11.41 -27.86
CA LEU A 68 38.66 -11.96 -26.86
C LEU A 68 39.21 -11.80 -25.44
N THR A 69 38.50 -11.02 -24.64
CA THR A 69 38.73 -10.75 -23.23
C THR A 69 38.05 -11.80 -22.34
N GLY A 70 37.03 -12.48 -22.84
CA GLY A 70 36.17 -13.36 -22.04
C GLY A 70 35.05 -12.61 -21.31
N ASN A 71 35.04 -11.27 -21.38
CA ASN A 71 33.91 -10.45 -20.99
C ASN A 71 32.93 -10.39 -22.17
N PRO A 72 31.69 -10.92 -22.04
CA PRO A 72 30.77 -11.03 -23.16
C PRO A 72 30.30 -9.69 -23.74
N ILE A 73 30.27 -8.61 -22.93
CA ILE A 73 29.89 -7.28 -23.40
C ILE A 73 30.98 -6.76 -24.33
N ASP A 74 32.22 -6.73 -23.86
CA ASP A 74 33.36 -6.25 -24.63
C ASP A 74 33.57 -7.11 -25.88
N ASP A 75 33.55 -8.44 -25.73
CA ASP A 75 33.77 -9.39 -26.82
C ASP A 75 32.73 -9.25 -27.95
N CYS A 76 31.52 -8.77 -27.63
CA CYS A 76 30.42 -8.64 -28.59
C CYS A 76 30.61 -7.51 -29.62
N TRP A 77 31.18 -6.37 -29.20
CA TRP A 77 31.38 -5.21 -30.09
C TRP A 77 32.83 -4.79 -30.26
N ARG A 78 33.68 -4.90 -29.23
CA ARG A 78 35.06 -4.41 -29.28
C ARG A 78 35.94 -5.22 -30.22
N CYS A 79 35.56 -6.48 -30.43
CA CYS A 79 36.23 -7.39 -31.35
C CYS A 79 35.80 -7.26 -32.80
N ASP A 80 34.87 -6.34 -33.10
CA ASP A 80 34.65 -5.87 -34.45
C ASP A 80 35.77 -4.87 -34.81
N PRO A 81 36.67 -5.18 -35.76
CA PRO A 81 37.70 -4.22 -36.19
C PRO A 81 37.10 -2.95 -36.80
N ASN A 82 35.83 -2.99 -37.23
CA ASN A 82 35.08 -1.88 -37.78
C ASN A 82 34.09 -1.26 -36.79
N TRP A 83 34.25 -1.46 -35.48
CA TRP A 83 33.33 -0.91 -34.46
C TRP A 83 33.10 0.61 -34.62
N ALA A 84 34.11 1.36 -35.07
CA ALA A 84 34.02 2.80 -35.28
C ALA A 84 33.05 3.19 -36.40
N ALA A 85 32.94 2.35 -37.44
CA ALA A 85 31.95 2.48 -38.51
C ALA A 85 30.57 1.91 -38.11
N ASN A 86 30.55 1.03 -37.11
CA ASN A 86 29.34 0.36 -36.62
C ASN A 86 29.05 0.65 -35.14
N ARG A 87 29.14 1.93 -34.75
CA ARG A 87 29.03 2.35 -33.33
C ARG A 87 27.78 1.83 -32.65
N GLN A 88 26.66 1.83 -33.37
CA GLN A 88 25.35 1.48 -32.82
C GLN A 88 25.20 -0.01 -32.50
N ARG A 89 26.11 -0.88 -32.99
CA ARG A 89 26.18 -2.31 -32.63
C ARG A 89 26.37 -2.52 -31.12
N LEU A 90 26.97 -1.55 -30.42
CA LEU A 90 27.10 -1.59 -28.96
C LEU A 90 25.75 -1.89 -28.28
N ALA A 91 24.65 -1.32 -28.76
CA ALA A 91 23.32 -1.50 -28.15
C ALA A 91 22.78 -2.94 -28.25
N ASP A 92 23.41 -3.82 -29.04
CA ASP A 92 23.07 -5.25 -29.11
C ASP A 92 23.86 -6.11 -28.10
N CYS A 93 24.80 -5.49 -27.38
CA CYS A 93 25.71 -6.19 -26.47
C CYS A 93 25.32 -6.06 -24.99
N GLY A 94 24.19 -5.40 -24.70
CA GLY A 94 23.67 -5.29 -23.34
C GLY A 94 23.30 -6.67 -22.76
N ILE A 95 23.53 -6.84 -21.46
CA ILE A 95 23.17 -8.06 -20.71
C ILE A 95 22.41 -7.70 -19.43
N GLY A 96 21.90 -8.70 -18.72
CA GLY A 96 21.20 -8.49 -17.45
C GLY A 96 19.86 -7.77 -17.64
N PHE A 97 19.38 -7.09 -16.60
CA PHE A 97 18.07 -6.43 -16.63
C PHE A 97 18.00 -5.22 -17.59
N GLY A 98 19.12 -4.57 -17.88
CA GLY A 98 19.24 -3.48 -18.85
C GLY A 98 19.51 -3.90 -20.29
N ARG A 99 19.51 -5.20 -20.62
CA ARG A 99 19.85 -5.72 -21.97
C ARG A 99 19.01 -5.15 -23.10
N ASP A 100 17.77 -4.77 -22.82
CA ASP A 100 16.82 -4.24 -23.81
C ASP A 100 16.94 -2.71 -23.99
N ALA A 101 17.94 -2.07 -23.37
CA ALA A 101 18.20 -0.65 -23.54
C ALA A 101 18.73 -0.37 -24.95
N MET A 102 17.87 0.15 -25.82
CA MET A 102 18.25 0.45 -27.21
C MET A 102 19.05 1.75 -27.35
N GLY A 103 19.01 2.64 -26.35
CA GLY A 103 19.58 3.97 -26.44
C GLY A 103 19.04 4.72 -27.67
N GLY A 104 19.95 5.36 -28.40
CA GLY A 104 19.68 6.03 -29.68
C GLY A 104 19.84 5.16 -30.93
N LYS A 105 19.86 3.82 -30.82
CA LYS A 105 20.02 2.91 -31.97
C LYS A 105 18.92 3.15 -33.02
N GLY A 106 19.30 3.14 -34.29
CA GLY A 106 18.43 3.48 -35.42
C GLY A 106 18.25 4.99 -35.62
N GLY A 107 18.70 5.80 -34.67
CA GLY A 107 18.75 7.26 -34.74
C GLY A 107 19.93 7.79 -35.54
N LYS A 108 19.91 9.08 -35.82
CA LYS A 108 21.05 9.77 -36.45
C LYS A 108 22.20 9.92 -35.46
N ILE A 109 23.43 9.92 -35.99
CA ILE A 109 24.60 10.30 -35.21
C ILE A 109 24.57 11.82 -35.03
N TYR A 110 24.62 12.27 -33.79
CA TYR A 110 24.78 13.68 -33.43
C TYR A 110 26.21 13.88 -32.91
N ILE A 111 26.94 14.85 -33.45
CA ILE A 111 28.30 15.14 -33.03
C ILE A 111 28.28 16.39 -32.16
N VAL A 112 28.66 16.23 -30.89
CA VAL A 112 28.93 17.36 -29.99
C VAL A 112 30.25 17.98 -30.41
N THR A 113 30.21 19.28 -30.74
CA THR A 113 31.35 20.09 -31.17
C THR A 113 31.63 21.25 -30.21
N ASP A 114 30.71 21.53 -29.30
CA ASP A 114 30.79 22.62 -28.33
C ASP A 114 30.58 22.07 -26.91
N SER A 115 31.55 22.29 -26.03
CA SER A 115 31.52 21.85 -24.63
C SER A 115 30.84 22.85 -23.69
N SER A 116 30.34 23.98 -24.19
CA SER A 116 29.70 25.02 -23.39
C SER A 116 28.28 24.64 -22.93
N ASP A 117 27.88 25.21 -21.79
CA ASP A 117 26.54 25.04 -21.19
C ASP A 117 26.03 26.37 -20.60
N SER A 118 26.05 27.43 -21.40
CA SER A 118 25.80 28.81 -20.94
C SER A 118 24.32 29.10 -20.64
N ASP A 119 23.43 28.64 -21.51
CA ASP A 119 21.97 28.80 -21.41
C ASP A 119 21.26 27.43 -21.29
N PRO A 120 20.87 27.00 -20.08
CA PRO A 120 20.15 25.74 -19.85
C PRO A 120 18.70 25.77 -20.38
N THR A 121 18.16 26.96 -20.69
CA THR A 121 16.82 27.14 -21.24
C THR A 121 16.80 27.18 -22.76
N ASN A 122 17.89 27.58 -23.44
CA ASN A 122 17.98 27.59 -24.90
C ASN A 122 19.35 27.04 -25.35
N PRO A 123 19.57 25.73 -25.22
CA PRO A 123 20.86 25.14 -25.55
C PRO A 123 21.15 25.27 -27.05
N THR A 124 22.37 25.68 -27.39
CA THR A 124 22.82 25.88 -28.77
C THR A 124 23.03 24.54 -29.49
N PRO A 125 22.61 24.39 -30.76
CA PRO A 125 22.99 23.25 -31.58
C PRO A 125 24.52 23.07 -31.62
N GLY A 126 24.99 21.83 -31.56
CA GLY A 126 26.39 21.48 -31.37
C GLY A 126 26.78 21.16 -29.91
N THR A 127 25.97 21.55 -28.92
CA THR A 127 26.20 21.21 -27.50
C THR A 127 25.58 19.87 -27.10
N LEU A 128 26.06 19.30 -25.99
CA LEU A 128 25.50 18.09 -25.38
C LEU A 128 24.06 18.33 -24.89
N ARG A 129 23.78 19.47 -24.23
CA ARG A 129 22.43 19.77 -23.73
C ARG A 129 21.41 19.85 -24.85
N HIS A 130 21.77 20.43 -26.00
CA HIS A 130 20.88 20.45 -27.15
C HIS A 130 20.63 19.02 -27.66
N ALA A 131 21.64 18.16 -27.70
CA ALA A 131 21.50 16.79 -28.21
C ALA A 131 20.56 15.92 -27.36
N VAL A 132 20.73 15.93 -26.04
CA VAL A 132 20.03 14.98 -25.15
C VAL A 132 18.53 15.25 -25.00
N ILE A 133 18.08 16.48 -25.29
CA ILE A 133 16.67 16.85 -25.15
C ILE A 133 15.83 16.52 -26.40
N GLN A 134 16.44 16.22 -27.56
CA GLN A 134 15.71 16.06 -28.82
C GLN A 134 14.66 14.94 -28.76
N PHE A 135 13.61 15.05 -29.58
CA PHE A 135 12.54 14.05 -29.60
C PHE A 135 12.96 12.76 -30.29
N GLU A 136 13.72 12.88 -31.37
CA GLU A 136 14.18 11.74 -32.15
C GLU A 136 15.25 10.93 -31.41
N PRO A 137 15.36 9.63 -31.70
CA PRO A 137 16.49 8.83 -31.22
C PRO A 137 17.81 9.42 -31.73
N LEU A 138 18.79 9.60 -30.84
CA LEU A 138 20.10 10.13 -31.21
C LEU A 138 21.24 9.32 -30.59
N TRP A 139 22.20 8.98 -31.44
CA TRP A 139 23.49 8.43 -31.03
C TRP A 139 24.51 9.57 -30.93
N ILE A 140 24.76 10.03 -29.72
CA ILE A 140 25.53 11.25 -29.44
C ILE A 140 27.00 10.87 -29.26
N ILE A 141 27.87 11.43 -30.10
CA ILE A 141 29.33 11.27 -30.04
C ILE A 141 30.00 12.64 -29.89
N PHE A 142 31.32 12.65 -29.69
CA PHE A 142 32.09 13.86 -29.44
C PHE A 142 33.18 14.01 -30.51
N SER A 143 33.37 15.23 -31.02
CA SER A 143 34.34 15.50 -32.10
C SER A 143 35.80 15.50 -31.62
N ALA A 144 36.03 15.70 -30.32
CA ALA A 144 37.33 15.78 -29.68
C ALA A 144 37.18 15.53 -28.17
N ASP A 145 38.29 15.50 -27.45
CA ASP A 145 38.31 15.51 -25.98
C ASP A 145 37.58 16.76 -25.46
N MET A 146 36.74 16.58 -24.43
CA MET A 146 35.88 17.65 -23.92
C MET A 146 35.78 17.60 -22.40
N ASN A 147 35.84 18.79 -21.79
CA ASN A 147 35.44 18.99 -20.40
C ASN A 147 34.16 19.83 -20.38
N ILE A 148 33.03 19.17 -20.17
CA ILE A 148 31.70 19.75 -20.16
C ILE A 148 31.34 20.07 -18.71
N LYS A 149 31.44 21.35 -18.36
CA LYS A 149 31.05 21.86 -17.05
C LYS A 149 29.61 22.36 -17.10
N LEU A 150 28.70 21.53 -16.61
CA LEU A 150 27.27 21.83 -16.60
C LEU A 150 26.95 22.93 -15.58
N LYS A 151 26.02 23.80 -15.94
CA LYS A 151 25.53 24.86 -15.06
C LYS A 151 24.46 24.33 -14.09
N TYR A 152 23.62 23.43 -14.58
CA TYR A 152 22.56 22.73 -13.85
C TYR A 152 22.40 21.32 -14.40
N GLU A 153 21.58 20.49 -13.74
CA GLU A 153 21.24 19.13 -14.16
C GLU A 153 20.99 19.00 -15.67
N LEU A 154 21.62 18.01 -16.30
CA LEU A 154 21.44 17.64 -17.69
C LEU A 154 20.29 16.64 -17.80
N ILE A 155 19.10 17.15 -18.09
CA ILE A 155 17.89 16.33 -18.24
C ILE A 155 17.92 15.61 -19.60
N ILE A 156 17.85 14.27 -19.57
CA ILE A 156 17.92 13.44 -20.78
C ILE A 156 16.51 12.99 -21.20
N ASN A 157 16.20 13.11 -22.49
CA ASN A 157 14.95 12.62 -23.09
C ASN A 157 15.09 11.15 -23.56
N ASN A 158 13.97 10.50 -23.93
CA ASN A 158 13.94 9.10 -24.36
C ASN A 158 14.87 8.80 -25.55
N PHE A 159 15.31 7.53 -25.68
CA PHE A 159 16.09 7.01 -26.82
C PHE A 159 17.38 7.78 -27.11
N LYS A 160 18.25 7.87 -26.10
CA LYS A 160 19.54 8.56 -26.21
C LYS A 160 20.68 7.62 -25.89
N THR A 161 21.72 7.66 -26.71
CA THR A 161 23.03 7.12 -26.35
C THR A 161 24.01 8.26 -26.21
N ILE A 162 24.70 8.38 -25.07
CA ILE A 162 25.90 9.21 -24.92
C ILE A 162 27.09 8.25 -25.05
N ASP A 163 27.83 8.36 -26.16
CA ASP A 163 28.94 7.47 -26.52
C ASP A 163 30.25 8.27 -26.60
N GLY A 164 31.05 8.19 -25.54
CA GLY A 164 32.35 8.85 -25.48
C GLY A 164 33.47 8.10 -26.20
N ARG A 165 33.23 6.99 -26.91
CA ARG A 165 34.33 6.26 -27.57
C ARG A 165 35.02 7.13 -28.62
N GLY A 166 36.35 7.18 -28.54
CA GLY A 166 37.19 7.97 -29.44
C GLY A 166 37.47 9.40 -28.98
N ALA A 167 36.98 9.79 -27.79
CA ALA A 167 37.28 11.06 -27.15
C ALA A 167 37.36 10.89 -25.63
N ASN A 168 38.18 11.70 -24.97
CA ASN A 168 38.19 11.79 -23.51
C ASN A 168 37.16 12.83 -23.05
N VAL A 169 36.02 12.36 -22.54
CA VAL A 169 34.86 13.22 -22.21
C VAL A 169 34.64 13.23 -20.71
N HIS A 170 34.73 14.43 -20.13
CA HIS A 170 34.49 14.70 -18.73
C HIS A 170 33.20 15.52 -18.56
N ILE A 171 32.31 15.07 -17.68
CA ILE A 171 31.10 15.78 -17.27
C ILE A 171 31.23 16.15 -15.79
N THR A 172 31.14 17.44 -15.51
CA THR A 172 31.33 18.02 -14.16
C THR A 172 30.34 19.16 -13.93
N GLY A 173 30.30 19.73 -12.71
CA GLY A 173 29.56 20.97 -12.44
C GLY A 173 28.25 20.76 -11.69
N GLY A 174 27.21 21.55 -12.03
CA GLY A 174 25.93 21.53 -11.33
C GLY A 174 25.05 20.36 -11.75
N GLY A 175 24.66 19.49 -10.80
CA GLY A 175 23.61 18.47 -10.95
C GLY A 175 23.89 17.32 -11.93
N CYS A 176 24.97 17.39 -12.71
CA CYS A 176 25.41 16.36 -13.66
C CYS A 176 24.27 15.73 -14.48
N ILE A 177 24.07 14.40 -14.47
CA ILE A 177 23.13 13.72 -15.37
C ILE A 177 21.86 13.30 -14.63
N THR A 178 20.70 13.67 -15.18
CA THR A 178 19.39 13.30 -14.61
C THR A 178 18.50 12.62 -15.66
N ILE A 179 18.14 11.36 -15.39
CA ILE A 179 17.25 10.52 -16.18
C ILE A 179 15.91 10.43 -15.43
N HIS A 180 14.92 11.21 -15.86
CA HIS A 180 13.67 11.38 -15.12
C HIS A 180 12.44 11.10 -15.98
N SER A 181 11.65 10.08 -15.61
CA SER A 181 10.43 9.63 -16.32
C SER A 181 10.64 9.32 -17.82
N VAL A 182 11.77 8.67 -18.16
CA VAL A 182 12.13 8.31 -19.54
C VAL A 182 12.57 6.84 -19.68
N SER A 183 12.79 6.40 -20.93
CA SER A 183 13.22 5.05 -21.23
C SER A 183 14.20 4.95 -22.40
N ASN A 184 14.92 3.83 -22.46
CA ASN A 184 15.91 3.49 -23.49
C ASN A 184 17.08 4.47 -23.51
N ILE A 185 17.89 4.47 -22.46
CA ILE A 185 19.08 5.33 -22.34
C ILE A 185 20.32 4.45 -22.23
N ILE A 186 21.36 4.79 -22.99
CA ILE A 186 22.70 4.22 -22.86
C ILE A 186 23.67 5.36 -22.53
N ILE A 187 24.45 5.20 -21.47
CA ILE A 187 25.57 6.10 -21.14
C ILE A 187 26.83 5.26 -21.18
N HIS A 188 27.73 5.58 -22.11
CA HIS A 188 28.88 4.74 -22.39
C HIS A 188 30.18 5.54 -22.56
N ASN A 189 31.23 5.07 -21.90
CA ASN A 189 32.62 5.55 -22.08
C ASN A 189 32.83 7.04 -21.76
N ILE A 190 32.34 7.52 -20.61
CA ILE A 190 32.53 8.91 -20.15
C ILE A 190 33.00 9.00 -18.69
N HIS A 191 33.67 10.09 -18.33
CA HIS A 191 34.02 10.44 -16.96
C HIS A 191 32.93 11.35 -16.36
N VAL A 192 32.42 11.02 -15.18
CA VAL A 192 31.46 11.84 -14.43
C VAL A 192 32.02 12.10 -13.03
N HIS A 193 32.34 13.35 -12.71
CA HIS A 193 33.02 13.67 -11.46
C HIS A 193 32.87 15.14 -11.04
N HIS A 194 33.12 15.46 -9.77
CA HIS A 194 32.97 16.81 -9.22
C HIS A 194 31.59 17.44 -9.46
N CYS A 195 30.55 16.60 -9.39
CA CYS A 195 29.15 17.03 -9.44
C CYS A 195 28.78 17.74 -8.13
N LYS A 196 28.04 18.84 -8.24
CA LYS A 196 27.68 19.73 -7.12
C LYS A 196 26.19 20.04 -7.13
N PRO A 197 25.59 20.32 -5.96
CA PRO A 197 24.21 20.78 -5.87
C PRO A 197 23.97 21.99 -6.77
N SER A 198 22.89 21.96 -7.52
CA SER A 198 22.46 23.04 -8.42
C SER A 198 20.95 22.95 -8.61
N GLY A 199 20.29 24.04 -8.96
CA GLY A 199 18.85 23.99 -9.17
C GLY A 199 18.18 25.32 -8.88
N ASN A 200 16.88 25.25 -8.55
CA ASN A 200 15.99 26.42 -8.44
C ASN A 200 16.07 27.29 -9.70
N ALA A 201 16.09 26.61 -10.85
CA ALA A 201 16.33 27.20 -12.15
C ALA A 201 15.41 26.59 -13.20
N ASN A 202 15.15 27.36 -14.25
CA ASN A 202 14.43 26.86 -15.40
C ASN A 202 15.41 26.08 -16.29
N ILE A 203 15.06 24.83 -16.60
CA ILE A 203 15.88 23.92 -17.40
C ILE A 203 15.01 23.33 -18.51
N ARG A 204 15.54 23.33 -19.73
CA ARG A 204 14.90 22.68 -20.87
C ARG A 204 15.03 21.16 -20.75
N SER A 205 13.90 20.45 -20.87
CA SER A 205 13.83 18.97 -20.80
C SER A 205 13.41 18.32 -22.13
N THR A 206 12.72 19.07 -23.00
CA THR A 206 12.43 18.67 -24.39
C THR A 206 12.56 19.89 -25.31
N PRO A 207 12.54 19.76 -26.65
CA PRO A 207 12.65 20.91 -27.55
C PRO A 207 11.54 21.95 -27.33
N THR A 208 10.38 21.54 -26.80
CA THR A 208 9.22 22.41 -26.58
C THR A 208 8.95 22.73 -25.10
N HIS A 209 9.64 22.08 -24.15
CA HIS A 209 9.33 22.21 -22.73
C HIS A 209 10.53 22.68 -21.90
N VAL A 210 10.32 23.80 -21.19
CA VAL A 210 11.19 24.32 -20.13
C VAL A 210 10.40 24.25 -18.82
N GLY A 211 10.94 23.54 -17.84
CA GLY A 211 10.34 23.39 -16.51
C GLY A 211 11.19 24.05 -15.44
N HIS A 212 10.58 24.38 -14.30
CA HIS A 212 11.32 24.80 -13.11
C HIS A 212 11.77 23.57 -12.33
N TRP A 213 13.07 23.43 -12.11
CA TRP A 213 13.68 22.31 -11.38
C TRP A 213 14.19 22.78 -10.03
N GLY A 214 13.88 22.00 -8.99
CA GLY A 214 14.31 22.25 -7.61
C GLY A 214 15.81 22.03 -7.41
N LEU A 215 16.25 22.01 -6.15
CA LEU A 215 17.65 21.78 -5.82
C LEU A 215 18.02 20.30 -5.99
N SER A 216 19.06 20.02 -6.79
CA SER A 216 19.67 18.70 -6.93
C SER A 216 20.66 18.42 -5.79
N ASP A 217 20.83 17.17 -5.40
CA ASP A 217 21.78 16.77 -4.35
C ASP A 217 23.25 16.81 -4.83
N GLY A 218 23.47 16.81 -6.15
CA GLY A 218 24.81 16.82 -6.75
C GLY A 218 25.38 15.42 -6.96
N ASP A 219 24.52 14.47 -7.32
CA ASP A 219 24.92 13.12 -7.73
C ASP A 219 25.63 13.14 -9.10
N GLY A 220 26.32 12.04 -9.41
CA GLY A 220 26.85 11.82 -10.75
C GLY A 220 25.75 11.55 -11.79
N ILE A 221 24.98 10.48 -11.57
CA ILE A 221 23.88 10.05 -12.43
C ILE A 221 22.67 9.71 -11.55
N SER A 222 21.60 10.49 -11.67
CA SER A 222 20.34 10.25 -10.97
C SER A 222 19.27 9.69 -11.91
N ILE A 223 18.58 8.63 -11.48
CA ILE A 223 17.58 7.88 -12.25
C ILE A 223 16.27 7.81 -11.45
N PHE A 224 15.23 8.42 -11.98
CA PHE A 224 13.92 8.52 -11.34
C PHE A 224 12.83 8.03 -12.30
N ASP A 225 11.95 7.14 -11.84
CA ASP A 225 10.78 6.66 -12.60
C ASP A 225 11.14 6.23 -14.05
N SER A 226 12.31 5.63 -14.24
CA SER A 226 12.87 5.38 -15.57
C SER A 226 13.20 3.90 -15.80
N ARG A 227 13.28 3.50 -17.08
CA ARG A 227 13.43 2.08 -17.44
C ARG A 227 14.28 1.81 -18.67
N LYS A 228 14.81 0.60 -18.77
CA LYS A 228 15.70 0.19 -19.89
C LYS A 228 16.90 1.12 -19.98
N ILE A 229 17.72 1.09 -18.93
CA ILE A 229 18.88 1.96 -18.76
C ILE A 229 20.14 1.10 -18.74
N TRP A 230 21.16 1.52 -19.46
CA TRP A 230 22.46 0.86 -19.45
C TRP A 230 23.58 1.89 -19.26
N ILE A 231 24.32 1.74 -18.16
CA ILE A 231 25.51 2.54 -17.84
C ILE A 231 26.71 1.62 -17.98
N ASP A 232 27.61 1.92 -18.90
CA ASP A 232 28.67 1.01 -19.32
C ASP A 232 30.01 1.72 -19.54
N HIS A 233 31.13 1.16 -19.09
CA HIS A 233 32.45 1.76 -19.29
C HIS A 233 32.58 3.21 -18.78
N CYS A 234 31.84 3.59 -17.75
CA CYS A 234 31.94 4.93 -17.17
C CYS A 234 32.98 4.97 -16.05
N SER A 235 33.55 6.14 -15.79
CA SER A 235 34.40 6.38 -14.62
C SER A 235 33.76 7.44 -13.73
N LEU A 236 33.40 7.08 -12.49
CA LEU A 236 32.69 7.97 -11.56
C LEU A 236 33.47 8.20 -10.26
N SER A 237 33.58 9.45 -9.82
CA SER A 237 34.33 9.83 -8.61
C SER A 237 34.02 11.25 -8.11
N TYR A 238 34.35 11.57 -6.85
CA TYR A 238 34.33 12.94 -6.31
C TYR A 238 33.03 13.74 -6.50
N CYS A 239 31.85 13.12 -6.47
CA CYS A 239 30.58 13.86 -6.49
C CYS A 239 30.24 14.41 -5.09
N LYS A 240 29.21 15.25 -4.97
CA LYS A 240 28.85 15.82 -3.66
C LYS A 240 28.03 14.86 -2.80
N ASP A 241 27.06 14.16 -3.38
CA ASP A 241 26.25 13.16 -2.66
C ASP A 241 26.48 11.73 -3.20
N GLY A 242 25.68 11.21 -4.12
CA GLY A 242 25.83 9.88 -4.73
C GLY A 242 26.68 9.85 -6.01
N LEU A 243 27.23 8.70 -6.40
CA LEU A 243 27.73 8.53 -7.80
C LEU A 243 26.58 8.10 -8.72
N ILE A 244 25.80 7.10 -8.32
CA ILE A 244 24.61 6.63 -9.05
C ILE A 244 23.45 6.39 -8.09
N ASP A 245 22.35 7.12 -8.30
CA ASP A 245 21.14 6.98 -7.50
C ASP A 245 19.96 6.57 -8.40
N ALA A 246 19.37 5.39 -8.15
CA ALA A 246 18.21 4.89 -8.89
C ALA A 246 17.04 4.68 -7.93
N THR A 247 15.93 5.38 -8.16
CA THR A 247 14.82 5.49 -7.20
C THR A 247 13.47 5.64 -7.91
N MET A 248 12.39 5.81 -7.14
CA MET A 248 11.06 6.16 -7.65
C MET A 248 10.50 5.13 -8.66
N GLY A 249 10.70 3.84 -8.41
CA GLY A 249 10.20 2.77 -9.28
C GLY A 249 11.04 2.54 -10.53
N SER A 250 12.29 3.02 -10.58
CA SER A 250 13.18 2.74 -11.70
C SER A 250 13.52 1.24 -11.81
N THR A 251 13.56 0.68 -13.02
CA THR A 251 13.74 -0.77 -13.23
C THR A 251 14.33 -1.12 -14.60
N GLY A 252 14.84 -2.34 -14.78
CA GLY A 252 15.47 -2.74 -16.05
C GLY A 252 16.77 -1.99 -16.28
N ILE A 253 17.68 -2.05 -15.30
CA ILE A 253 18.95 -1.31 -15.29
C ILE A 253 20.13 -2.28 -15.30
N THR A 254 21.12 -2.03 -16.15
CA THR A 254 22.44 -2.68 -16.07
C THR A 254 23.51 -1.61 -15.86
N ILE A 255 24.37 -1.82 -14.87
CA ILE A 255 25.57 -1.03 -14.62
C ILE A 255 26.75 -1.97 -14.82
N SER A 256 27.51 -1.77 -15.88
CA SER A 256 28.59 -2.67 -16.27
C SER A 256 29.90 -2.00 -16.61
N ASN A 257 31.00 -2.78 -16.51
CA ASN A 257 32.33 -2.39 -16.95
C ASN A 257 32.80 -1.01 -16.45
N SER A 258 32.25 -0.49 -15.35
CA SER A 258 32.50 0.87 -14.89
C SER A 258 33.52 0.87 -13.75
N TYR A 259 34.22 1.99 -13.61
CA TYR A 259 35.21 2.22 -12.55
C TYR A 259 34.68 3.27 -11.56
N PHE A 260 34.68 2.91 -10.28
CA PHE A 260 34.27 3.78 -9.19
C PHE A 260 35.46 3.99 -8.26
N SER A 261 35.71 5.23 -7.84
CA SER A 261 36.78 5.54 -6.88
C SER A 261 36.53 6.84 -6.13
N HIS A 262 37.24 7.05 -5.02
CA HIS A 262 37.30 8.30 -4.27
C HIS A 262 35.93 8.92 -3.95
N HIS A 263 35.10 8.16 -3.23
CA HIS A 263 33.74 8.60 -2.92
C HIS A 263 33.14 7.84 -1.72
N ASP A 264 32.36 8.55 -0.89
CA ASP A 264 31.70 7.95 0.28
C ASP A 264 30.47 7.11 -0.13
N LYS A 265 29.48 7.75 -0.73
CA LYS A 265 28.18 7.14 -1.07
C LYS A 265 28.12 6.71 -2.53
N VAL A 266 28.57 5.50 -2.84
CA VAL A 266 28.76 5.07 -4.25
C VAL A 266 27.43 4.94 -5.00
N MET A 267 26.56 4.03 -4.59
CA MET A 267 25.37 3.68 -5.35
C MET A 267 24.16 3.40 -4.47
N LEU A 268 23.09 4.18 -4.63
CA LEU A 268 21.83 3.98 -3.93
C LEU A 268 20.75 3.42 -4.87
N LEU A 269 20.21 2.25 -4.52
CA LEU A 269 19.14 1.58 -5.25
C LEU A 269 17.90 1.54 -4.36
N GLY A 270 17.01 2.53 -4.53
CA GLY A 270 15.85 2.80 -3.69
C GLY A 270 16.17 3.74 -2.52
N HIS A 271 15.38 4.80 -2.37
CA HIS A 271 15.71 5.93 -1.48
C HIS A 271 15.05 5.88 -0.09
N ASP A 272 13.86 5.28 0.01
CA ASP A 272 13.03 5.29 1.22
C ASP A 272 12.50 3.87 1.52
N ASP A 273 12.70 3.43 2.76
CA ASP A 273 12.22 2.15 3.29
C ASP A 273 10.68 2.03 3.24
N LYS A 274 9.96 3.13 3.05
CA LYS A 274 8.49 3.15 2.91
C LYS A 274 8.03 3.16 1.44
N TYR A 275 8.94 3.37 0.50
CA TYR A 275 8.62 3.50 -0.92
C TYR A 275 8.52 2.14 -1.61
N THR A 276 7.42 1.44 -1.34
CA THR A 276 7.19 0.05 -1.81
C THR A 276 7.15 -0.13 -3.33
N GLN A 277 7.04 0.94 -4.13
CA GLN A 277 7.14 0.81 -5.60
C GLN A 277 8.53 0.35 -6.05
N ASP A 278 9.58 0.60 -5.25
CA ASP A 278 10.93 0.06 -5.50
C ASP A 278 11.01 -1.47 -5.31
N SER A 279 9.95 -2.14 -4.79
CA SER A 279 9.83 -3.61 -4.89
C SER A 279 9.87 -4.12 -6.32
N GLY A 280 9.58 -3.23 -7.27
CA GLY A 280 9.68 -3.51 -8.67
C GLY A 280 11.02 -3.27 -9.35
N MET A 281 12.01 -2.78 -8.60
CA MET A 281 13.32 -2.49 -9.12
C MET A 281 14.06 -3.78 -9.47
N GLN A 282 14.65 -3.85 -10.67
CA GLN A 282 15.49 -4.96 -11.10
C GLN A 282 16.79 -4.39 -11.70
N VAL A 283 17.92 -4.70 -11.08
CA VAL A 283 19.23 -4.11 -11.41
C VAL A 283 20.30 -5.18 -11.51
N THR A 284 21.10 -5.13 -12.58
CA THR A 284 22.32 -5.93 -12.73
C THR A 284 23.55 -5.04 -12.55
N ILE A 285 24.46 -5.44 -11.68
CA ILE A 285 25.76 -4.79 -11.46
C ILE A 285 26.83 -5.81 -11.85
N ALA A 286 27.47 -5.62 -13.00
CA ALA A 286 28.35 -6.64 -13.59
C ALA A 286 29.70 -6.11 -14.08
N PHE A 287 30.79 -6.84 -13.80
CA PHE A 287 32.13 -6.53 -14.33
C PHE A 287 32.71 -5.15 -13.95
N ASN A 288 32.14 -4.51 -12.93
CA ASN A 288 32.63 -3.23 -12.46
C ASN A 288 33.88 -3.42 -11.60
N HIS A 289 34.69 -2.37 -11.53
CA HIS A 289 35.78 -2.28 -10.58
C HIS A 289 35.49 -1.17 -9.58
N PHE A 290 35.24 -1.56 -8.33
CA PHE A 290 35.11 -0.69 -7.17
C PHE A 290 36.50 -0.54 -6.58
N GLY A 291 37.17 0.55 -6.97
CA GLY A 291 38.57 0.82 -6.70
C GLY A 291 38.82 1.49 -5.37
N GLU A 292 39.87 2.30 -5.32
CA GLU A 292 40.38 2.90 -4.10
C GLU A 292 39.49 4.01 -3.51
N ALA A 293 39.66 4.24 -2.21
CA ALA A 293 39.03 5.32 -1.46
C ALA A 293 37.49 5.35 -1.58
N LEU A 294 36.87 4.17 -1.55
CA LEU A 294 35.42 4.01 -1.48
C LEU A 294 34.99 3.68 -0.05
N SER A 295 33.99 4.37 0.47
CA SER A 295 33.55 4.14 1.86
C SER A 295 32.45 3.08 1.95
N GLN A 296 31.36 3.24 1.19
CA GLN A 296 30.16 2.40 1.29
C GLN A 296 29.24 2.42 0.06
N ARG A 297 28.15 1.63 0.13
CA ARG A 297 27.03 1.59 -0.82
C ARG A 297 27.42 1.05 -2.21
N MET A 298 27.99 -0.14 -2.27
CA MET A 298 28.41 -0.80 -3.51
C MET A 298 27.68 -2.13 -3.78
N PRO A 299 26.34 -2.17 -3.91
CA PRO A 299 25.36 -1.08 -3.75
C PRO A 299 24.79 -1.01 -2.31
N ARG A 300 24.03 0.06 -2.02
CA ARG A 300 23.02 0.07 -0.94
C ARG A 300 21.62 -0.07 -1.52
N CYS A 301 20.92 -1.14 -1.16
CA CYS A 301 19.63 -1.50 -1.77
C CYS A 301 18.45 -1.40 -0.81
N ARG A 302 17.28 -1.10 -1.37
CA ARG A 302 15.99 -1.20 -0.71
C ARG A 302 15.00 -1.88 -1.63
N TYR A 303 14.26 -2.85 -1.09
CA TYR A 303 13.37 -3.68 -1.90
C TYR A 303 14.07 -4.25 -3.15
N GLY A 304 13.35 -4.41 -4.27
CA GLY A 304 13.93 -4.82 -5.55
C GLY A 304 14.65 -6.18 -5.58
N TYR A 305 15.10 -6.52 -6.79
CA TYR A 305 15.97 -7.65 -7.08
C TYR A 305 17.29 -7.14 -7.69
N ILE A 306 18.40 -7.42 -7.01
CA ILE A 306 19.72 -6.92 -7.39
C ILE A 306 20.66 -8.10 -7.60
N HIS A 307 21.18 -8.23 -8.82
CA HIS A 307 22.20 -9.22 -9.18
C HIS A 307 23.56 -8.53 -9.24
N VAL A 308 24.43 -8.85 -8.28
CA VAL A 308 25.80 -8.33 -8.20
C VAL A 308 26.72 -9.45 -8.65
N VAL A 309 27.32 -9.33 -9.84
CA VAL A 309 27.97 -10.47 -10.49
C VAL A 309 29.31 -10.16 -11.15
N ASN A 310 30.34 -10.96 -10.85
CA ASN A 310 31.70 -10.85 -11.41
C ASN A 310 32.33 -9.43 -11.32
N ASN A 311 32.06 -8.70 -10.24
CA ASN A 311 32.70 -7.41 -9.96
C ASN A 311 33.95 -7.60 -9.08
N ASP A 312 34.80 -6.58 -9.05
CA ASP A 312 36.00 -6.54 -8.23
C ASP A 312 35.96 -5.38 -7.23
N PHE A 313 35.97 -5.71 -5.94
CA PHE A 313 35.88 -4.77 -4.83
C PHE A 313 37.20 -4.68 -4.05
N THR A 314 37.72 -3.46 -3.94
CA THR A 314 39.00 -3.17 -3.29
C THR A 314 38.80 -2.28 -2.07
N ALA A 315 39.03 -2.82 -0.87
CA ALA A 315 39.22 -2.07 0.37
C ALA A 315 38.18 -0.96 0.64
N TRP A 316 36.93 -1.34 0.90
CA TRP A 316 35.92 -0.42 1.41
C TRP A 316 36.26 0.06 2.83
N GLU A 317 35.78 1.23 3.25
CA GLU A 317 36.01 1.72 4.63
C GLU A 317 34.94 1.21 5.62
N MET A 318 33.67 1.16 5.22
CA MET A 318 32.56 0.76 6.12
C MET A 318 31.98 -0.61 5.76
N TYR A 319 31.45 -0.76 4.54
CA TYR A 319 30.92 -2.02 4.01
C TYR A 319 30.86 -1.96 2.48
N ALA A 320 30.85 -3.10 1.81
CA ALA A 320 30.63 -3.14 0.36
C ALA A 320 29.14 -3.13 0.02
N ILE A 321 28.41 -4.19 0.37
CA ILE A 321 27.01 -4.38 0.04
C ILE A 321 26.14 -4.08 1.25
N GLY A 322 25.16 -3.21 1.10
CA GLY A 322 24.24 -2.88 2.18
C GLY A 322 22.78 -2.83 1.76
N GLY A 323 21.90 -2.77 2.73
CA GLY A 323 20.49 -2.55 2.46
C GLY A 323 19.60 -2.49 3.69
N SER A 324 18.40 -1.98 3.45
CA SER A 324 17.29 -1.86 4.40
C SER A 324 15.99 -2.17 3.66
N ALA A 325 14.88 -2.44 4.35
CA ALA A 325 13.60 -2.76 3.72
C ALA A 325 13.66 -3.94 2.71
N ARG A 326 14.18 -5.09 3.15
CA ARG A 326 14.03 -6.41 2.52
C ARG A 326 14.45 -6.56 1.04
N PRO A 327 15.62 -6.04 0.60
CA PRO A 327 16.07 -6.26 -0.76
C PRO A 327 16.45 -7.73 -1.00
N THR A 328 16.25 -8.20 -2.23
CA THR A 328 16.84 -9.47 -2.68
C THR A 328 18.18 -9.17 -3.34
N ILE A 329 19.26 -9.68 -2.75
CA ILE A 329 20.62 -9.49 -3.25
C ILE A 329 21.21 -10.85 -3.60
N ASN A 330 21.55 -11.02 -4.87
CA ASN A 330 22.24 -12.20 -5.37
C ASN A 330 23.69 -11.81 -5.73
N SER A 331 24.62 -12.06 -4.81
CA SER A 331 26.07 -11.91 -5.04
C SER A 331 26.61 -13.18 -5.67
N GLN A 332 27.27 -13.06 -6.82
CA GLN A 332 27.77 -14.21 -7.55
C GLN A 332 29.12 -13.95 -8.24
N GLY A 333 30.13 -14.76 -7.93
CA GLY A 333 31.44 -14.70 -8.58
C GLY A 333 32.17 -13.37 -8.41
N ASN A 334 31.84 -12.54 -7.42
CA ASN A 334 32.56 -11.30 -7.15
C ASN A 334 33.88 -11.57 -6.41
N ARG A 335 34.83 -10.64 -6.46
CA ARG A 335 35.98 -10.63 -5.57
C ARG A 335 35.86 -9.52 -4.54
N TYR A 336 35.93 -9.87 -3.27
CA TYR A 336 35.93 -8.93 -2.15
C TYR A 336 37.28 -8.96 -1.44
N THR A 337 38.08 -7.91 -1.62
CA THR A 337 39.32 -7.73 -0.87
C THR A 337 39.07 -6.78 0.28
N ALA A 338 38.90 -7.33 1.49
CA ALA A 338 38.62 -6.51 2.67
C ALA A 338 39.79 -5.55 3.00
N PRO A 339 39.51 -4.38 3.57
CA PRO A 339 40.53 -3.44 4.06
C PRO A 339 41.38 -4.05 5.19
N VAL A 340 42.45 -3.38 5.59
CA VAL A 340 43.30 -3.82 6.72
C VAL A 340 42.53 -3.79 8.05
N ASP A 341 41.59 -2.85 8.22
CA ASP A 341 40.78 -2.69 9.44
C ASP A 341 40.01 -3.99 9.79
N PRO A 342 40.21 -4.57 11.00
CA PRO A 342 39.49 -5.75 11.45
C PRO A 342 37.98 -5.53 11.61
N ASN A 343 37.50 -4.29 11.76
CA ASN A 343 36.07 -3.99 11.93
C ASN A 343 35.31 -3.89 10.60
N ALA A 344 36.03 -3.80 9.48
CA ALA A 344 35.47 -3.65 8.14
C ALA A 344 35.65 -4.93 7.29
N LYS A 345 35.72 -6.11 7.93
CA LYS A 345 35.86 -7.41 7.24
C LYS A 345 34.54 -7.95 6.69
N GLU A 346 33.41 -7.59 7.30
CA GLU A 346 32.10 -8.00 6.78
C GLU A 346 31.81 -7.25 5.47
N VAL A 347 31.56 -8.00 4.40
CA VAL A 347 31.16 -7.46 3.09
C VAL A 347 29.78 -6.80 3.18
N THR A 348 28.91 -7.41 3.99
CA THR A 348 27.49 -7.09 4.10
C THR A 348 27.18 -6.13 5.24
N LYS A 349 26.18 -5.26 5.07
CA LYS A 349 25.62 -4.46 6.17
C LYS A 349 24.11 -4.34 6.05
N ARG A 350 23.38 -4.87 7.04
CA ARG A 350 21.94 -4.60 7.20
C ARG A 350 21.79 -3.34 8.02
N LEU A 351 21.16 -2.32 7.44
CA LEU A 351 20.98 -1.03 8.08
C LEU A 351 19.64 -1.00 8.82
N ASP A 352 19.67 -0.46 10.04
CA ASP A 352 18.48 -0.06 10.81
C ASP A 352 17.44 -1.20 10.95
N THR A 353 17.89 -2.45 11.08
CA THR A 353 17.02 -3.64 11.17
C THR A 353 17.67 -4.71 12.05
N ALA A 354 16.90 -5.28 12.98
CA ALA A 354 17.36 -6.38 13.82
C ALA A 354 17.51 -7.71 13.05
N GLU A 355 18.40 -8.58 13.54
CA GLU A 355 18.67 -9.89 12.93
C GLU A 355 17.43 -10.76 12.77
N THR A 356 16.50 -10.69 13.72
CA THR A 356 15.22 -11.41 13.66
C THR A 356 14.38 -11.04 12.44
N GLU A 357 14.49 -9.81 11.94
CA GLU A 357 13.75 -9.32 10.78
C GLU A 357 14.53 -9.54 9.48
N TRP A 358 15.83 -9.21 9.43
CA TRP A 358 16.60 -9.37 8.20
C TRP A 358 17.02 -10.81 7.90
N ALA A 359 16.98 -11.72 8.87
CA ALA A 359 17.27 -13.14 8.64
C ALA A 359 16.34 -13.78 7.59
N ALA A 360 15.15 -13.21 7.39
CA ALA A 360 14.20 -13.64 6.35
C ALA A 360 14.49 -13.05 4.96
N TRP A 361 15.39 -12.06 4.83
CA TRP A 361 15.72 -11.41 3.56
C TRP A 361 16.63 -12.30 2.73
N ASN A 362 16.42 -12.35 1.41
CA ASN A 362 17.18 -13.22 0.53
C ASN A 362 18.51 -12.56 0.11
N TRP A 363 19.56 -12.74 0.91
CA TRP A 363 20.91 -12.30 0.59
C TRP A 363 21.79 -13.53 0.38
N ARG A 364 22.24 -13.71 -0.85
CA ARG A 364 22.96 -14.89 -1.32
C ARG A 364 24.34 -14.49 -1.80
N SER A 365 25.28 -15.41 -1.64
CA SER A 365 26.67 -15.36 -2.10
C SER A 365 27.00 -16.73 -2.68
N GLU A 366 27.36 -16.77 -3.97
CA GLU A 366 27.66 -18.00 -4.71
C GLU A 366 28.95 -17.83 -5.53
N GLY A 367 29.98 -18.61 -5.23
CA GLY A 367 31.25 -18.56 -5.96
C GLY A 367 32.06 -17.26 -5.77
N ASP A 368 31.73 -16.45 -4.77
CA ASP A 368 32.48 -15.23 -4.43
C ASP A 368 33.86 -15.57 -3.84
N ILE A 369 34.85 -14.76 -4.20
CA ILE A 369 36.22 -14.84 -3.70
C ILE A 369 36.38 -13.83 -2.56
N LEU A 370 36.59 -14.34 -1.36
CA LEU A 370 36.75 -13.55 -0.15
C LEU A 370 38.23 -13.47 0.25
N VAL A 371 38.83 -12.28 0.17
CA VAL A 371 40.28 -12.05 0.37
C VAL A 371 40.50 -11.17 1.60
N ASN A 372 41.65 -11.36 2.26
CA ASN A 372 42.08 -10.57 3.43
C ASN A 372 41.11 -10.64 4.63
N GLY A 373 40.51 -11.81 4.85
CA GLY A 373 39.56 -12.04 5.94
C GLY A 373 38.15 -11.50 5.67
N ALA A 374 37.85 -11.09 4.44
CA ALA A 374 36.48 -10.75 4.04
C ALA A 374 35.54 -11.92 4.34
N PHE A 375 34.30 -11.61 4.76
CA PHE A 375 33.24 -12.61 4.84
C PHE A 375 31.89 -12.02 4.46
N PHE A 376 31.05 -12.86 3.87
CA PHE A 376 29.68 -12.51 3.52
C PHE A 376 28.73 -13.25 4.48
N VAL A 377 27.82 -12.53 5.12
CA VAL A 377 26.78 -13.15 5.95
C VAL A 377 25.54 -13.34 5.08
N PRO A 378 25.12 -14.57 4.72
CA PRO A 378 23.91 -14.79 3.92
C PRO A 378 22.64 -14.86 4.79
N SER A 379 21.46 -14.73 4.18
CA SER A 379 20.15 -14.83 4.84
C SER A 379 19.04 -15.28 3.89
N GLY A 380 17.89 -15.68 4.44
CA GLY A 380 16.67 -15.96 3.67
C GLY A 380 16.49 -17.41 3.21
N ALA A 381 15.48 -17.63 2.38
CA ALA A 381 15.08 -18.96 1.92
C ALA A 381 16.11 -19.53 0.94
N GLY A 382 16.54 -20.77 1.18
CA GLY A 382 17.52 -21.47 0.34
C GLY A 382 18.93 -21.53 0.91
N LEU A 383 19.16 -21.08 2.16
CA LEU A 383 20.45 -21.17 2.85
C LEU A 383 21.07 -22.59 2.78
N SER A 384 20.26 -23.63 2.98
CA SER A 384 20.69 -25.04 2.90
C SER A 384 21.11 -25.48 1.49
N THR A 385 20.35 -25.08 0.46
CA THR A 385 20.72 -25.27 -0.96
C THR A 385 21.94 -24.46 -1.37
N GLN A 386 22.14 -23.28 -0.79
CA GLN A 386 23.30 -22.43 -1.03
C GLN A 386 24.57 -23.06 -0.44
N TYR A 387 24.51 -23.61 0.78
CA TYR A 387 25.62 -24.42 1.33
C TYR A 387 25.90 -25.65 0.48
N GLY A 388 24.87 -26.34 -0.04
CA GLY A 388 25.02 -27.50 -0.93
C GLY A 388 25.59 -27.17 -2.32
N LYS A 389 25.23 -26.02 -2.91
CA LYS A 389 25.82 -25.52 -4.16
C LYS A 389 27.23 -24.98 -3.95
N ALA A 390 27.46 -24.18 -2.91
CA ALA A 390 28.79 -23.62 -2.60
C ALA A 390 29.84 -24.69 -2.30
N SER A 391 29.44 -25.87 -1.83
CA SER A 391 30.32 -27.03 -1.61
C SER A 391 30.47 -27.95 -2.85
N SER A 392 29.66 -27.76 -3.90
CA SER A 392 29.70 -28.58 -5.13
C SER A 392 30.17 -27.82 -6.38
N VAL A 393 30.38 -26.50 -6.28
CA VAL A 393 30.88 -25.65 -7.37
C VAL A 393 32.35 -25.32 -7.09
N GLU A 394 33.23 -25.56 -8.06
CA GLU A 394 34.63 -25.11 -7.95
C GLU A 394 34.69 -23.57 -7.88
N PRO A 395 35.43 -22.99 -6.92
CA PRO A 395 35.61 -21.55 -6.87
C PRO A 395 36.26 -21.06 -8.17
N LYS A 396 35.64 -20.07 -8.81
CA LYS A 396 36.22 -19.40 -9.98
C LYS A 396 37.57 -18.80 -9.58
N SER A 397 38.57 -18.89 -10.45
CA SER A 397 39.92 -18.40 -10.12
C SER A 397 39.96 -16.87 -10.02
N VAL A 398 40.81 -16.35 -9.13
CA VAL A 398 41.11 -14.90 -9.01
C VAL A 398 41.52 -14.28 -10.35
N ALA A 399 42.18 -15.08 -11.20
CA ALA A 399 42.58 -14.70 -12.54
C ALA A 399 41.39 -14.39 -13.45
N LEU A 400 40.26 -15.11 -13.29
CA LEU A 400 39.07 -14.87 -14.10
C LEU A 400 38.41 -13.53 -13.80
N ILE A 401 38.31 -13.12 -12.53
CA ILE A 401 37.72 -11.81 -12.19
C ILE A 401 38.61 -10.67 -12.66
N ASN A 402 39.92 -10.78 -12.42
CA ASN A 402 40.89 -9.83 -13.00
C ASN A 402 40.71 -9.69 -14.50
N GLN A 403 40.55 -10.80 -15.21
CA GLN A 403 40.36 -10.82 -16.65
C GLN A 403 39.03 -10.17 -17.07
N LEU A 404 37.92 -10.50 -16.42
CA LEU A 404 36.59 -9.96 -16.75
C LEU A 404 36.50 -8.45 -16.49
N THR A 405 37.18 -7.95 -15.45
CA THR A 405 37.15 -6.54 -15.07
C THR A 405 38.38 -5.76 -15.56
N MET A 406 39.29 -6.34 -16.34
CA MET A 406 40.57 -5.71 -16.73
C MET A 406 40.44 -4.42 -17.55
N ASN A 407 39.26 -4.18 -18.13
CA ASN A 407 38.97 -2.99 -18.93
C ASN A 407 37.94 -2.07 -18.29
N ALA A 408 37.55 -2.31 -17.03
CA ALA A 408 36.57 -1.47 -16.36
C ALA A 408 37.00 0.01 -16.32
N GLY A 409 36.05 0.91 -16.56
CA GLY A 409 36.26 2.34 -16.75
C GLY A 409 36.29 2.78 -18.21
N VAL A 410 36.65 4.04 -18.44
CA VAL A 410 36.73 4.63 -19.78
C VAL A 410 37.97 4.12 -20.51
N PHE A 411 37.85 3.79 -21.79
CA PHE A 411 38.96 3.36 -22.63
C PHE A 411 40.00 4.46 -22.82
N GLY A 412 41.28 4.12 -22.70
CA GLY A 412 42.41 5.01 -22.99
C GLY A 412 42.94 5.79 -21.78
N ALA A 413 42.33 5.68 -20.60
CA ALA A 413 42.85 6.24 -19.35
C ALA A 413 43.80 5.26 -18.62
N PRO A 414 44.94 5.71 -18.04
CA PRO A 414 45.76 4.85 -17.21
C PRO A 414 44.99 4.42 -15.96
N ARG A 415 45.05 3.11 -15.64
CA ARG A 415 44.69 2.63 -14.30
C ARG A 415 45.70 3.21 -13.31
N TYR A 416 45.24 3.88 -12.26
CA TYR A 416 46.09 4.17 -11.11
C TYR A 416 46.45 2.81 -10.46
N ASN A 417 47.59 2.25 -10.87
CA ASN A 417 48.10 0.98 -10.32
C ASN A 417 48.80 1.25 -8.98
N VAL A 418 48.30 0.59 -7.94
CA VAL A 418 48.93 0.47 -6.62
C VAL A 418 50.21 -0.34 -6.78
N GLY A 419 51.37 0.32 -6.77
CA GLY A 419 52.64 -0.40 -6.90
C GLY A 419 53.89 0.44 -7.14
N GLN A 420 53.95 1.68 -6.67
CA GLN A 420 55.22 2.40 -6.46
C GLN A 420 54.91 3.61 -5.58
N GLY A 421 55.45 3.61 -4.36
CA GLY A 421 55.40 4.82 -3.54
C GLY A 421 56.10 5.95 -4.27
N ILE A 422 55.50 7.14 -4.28
CA ILE A 422 56.16 8.46 -4.27
C ILE A 422 55.09 9.57 -4.23
N VAL A 423 55.18 10.35 -3.15
CA VAL A 423 55.19 11.83 -3.06
C VAL A 423 54.07 12.62 -3.74
N TYR A 424 53.26 13.25 -2.88
CA TYR A 424 52.42 14.41 -3.19
C TYR A 424 53.23 15.53 -3.86
N PRO A 425 52.77 16.13 -4.99
CA PRO A 425 53.29 17.41 -5.41
C PRO A 425 52.85 18.46 -4.40
N GLY A 426 53.85 19.00 -3.70
CA GLY A 426 53.71 19.90 -2.59
C GLY A 426 53.01 21.21 -2.94
N PHE A 427 52.26 21.68 -1.95
CA PHE A 427 52.41 23.03 -1.43
C PHE A 427 53.89 23.43 -1.48
N ASN A 428 54.24 24.39 -2.34
CA ASN A 428 55.48 25.14 -2.19
C ASN A 428 55.08 26.61 -2.12
N GLY A 429 55.32 27.20 -0.95
CA GLY A 429 55.26 28.63 -0.77
C GLY A 429 56.36 29.29 -1.59
N SER A 430 55.98 30.35 -2.30
CA SER A 430 56.91 31.39 -2.72
C SER A 430 56.32 32.73 -2.27
N ASN A 431 56.94 33.28 -1.24
CA ASN A 431 56.83 34.67 -0.84
C ASN A 431 57.15 35.59 -2.03
N HIS A 432 56.21 36.47 -2.37
CA HIS A 432 56.54 37.86 -2.66
C HIS A 432 55.48 38.75 -2.03
N GLY A 433 55.95 39.64 -1.17
CA GLY A 433 55.15 40.54 -0.36
C GLY A 433 54.78 41.82 -1.11
N ASP A 434 53.65 42.37 -0.68
CA ASP A 434 53.39 43.77 -0.34
C ASP A 434 51.90 43.75 0.06
N GLY A 435 51.53 43.90 1.33
CA GLY A 435 51.60 45.14 2.07
C GLY A 435 50.18 45.72 2.14
N ASP A 436 49.45 45.44 3.23
CA ASP A 436 48.95 46.46 4.16
C ASP A 436 47.91 45.87 5.13
N GLY A 437 47.95 46.35 6.37
CA GLY A 437 47.26 45.80 7.52
C GLY A 437 45.77 46.15 7.60
N GLY A 438 45.03 45.30 8.30
CA GLY A 438 43.62 45.52 8.61
C GLY A 438 43.08 44.48 9.57
N ASN A 439 43.43 44.63 10.84
CA ASN A 439 42.85 43.89 11.96
C ASN A 439 41.31 44.00 11.95
N THR A 440 40.60 42.88 11.82
CA THR A 440 39.25 42.73 12.39
C THR A 440 38.99 41.26 12.72
N ALA A 441 39.08 40.95 14.01
CA ALA A 441 38.43 39.80 14.59
C ALA A 441 36.91 39.98 14.41
N ILE A 442 36.24 39.07 13.71
CA ILE A 442 34.78 38.98 13.75
C ILE A 442 34.39 37.53 14.05
N SER A 443 33.77 37.42 15.22
CA SER A 443 33.02 36.32 15.79
C SER A 443 32.23 35.49 14.79
N ASN A 444 32.39 34.16 14.89
CA ASN A 444 31.43 33.18 14.40
C ASN A 444 30.10 33.34 15.15
N SER A 445 29.09 33.85 14.45
CA SER A 445 27.68 33.68 14.78
C SER A 445 26.95 33.24 13.50
N PRO A 446 26.19 32.14 13.51
CA PRO A 446 25.39 31.76 12.35
C PRO A 446 24.20 32.71 12.22
N ILE A 447 24.15 33.44 11.11
CA ILE A 447 22.99 34.24 10.73
C ILE A 447 21.89 33.27 10.27
N TYR A 448 20.85 33.14 11.08
CA TYR A 448 19.55 32.61 10.67
C TYR A 448 18.99 33.50 9.56
N GLY A 449 19.05 33.01 8.32
CA GLY A 449 18.27 33.55 7.20
C GLY A 449 16.82 33.14 7.35
N ASN A 450 15.97 34.11 7.65
CA ASN A 450 14.54 33.97 7.90
C ASN A 450 13.82 33.49 6.62
N GLY A 451 13.34 32.24 6.63
CA GLY A 451 12.66 31.61 5.51
C GLY A 451 11.21 32.07 5.35
N GLY A 452 10.91 32.69 4.21
CA GLY A 452 9.55 32.74 3.66
C GLY A 452 9.25 31.43 2.95
N GLY A 453 8.81 30.40 3.69
CA GLY A 453 8.53 29.06 3.13
C GLY A 453 7.69 28.14 4.01
N SER A 454 6.93 28.67 4.99
CA SER A 454 6.27 27.83 6.00
C SER A 454 4.91 27.26 5.57
N ASN A 455 4.25 27.84 4.57
CA ASN A 455 2.83 27.54 4.32
C ASN A 455 2.62 26.36 3.36
N ASP A 456 3.41 26.23 2.30
CA ASP A 456 3.22 25.16 1.30
C ASP A 456 3.66 23.78 1.83
N GLU A 457 4.71 23.70 2.65
CA GLU A 457 5.08 22.48 3.37
C GLU A 457 4.00 22.07 4.39
N TYR A 458 3.40 23.05 5.05
CA TYR A 458 2.32 22.82 6.02
C TYR A 458 1.04 22.30 5.36
N TYR A 459 0.59 22.91 4.26
CA TYR A 459 -0.57 22.43 3.51
C TYR A 459 -0.33 21.05 2.89
N GLY A 460 0.87 20.81 2.33
CA GLY A 460 1.27 19.51 1.80
C GLY A 460 1.27 18.40 2.85
N MET A 461 1.64 18.71 4.10
CA MET A 461 1.59 17.79 5.23
C MET A 461 0.15 17.44 5.64
N ILE A 462 -0.76 18.43 5.71
CA ILE A 462 -2.17 18.20 6.08
C ILE A 462 -2.84 17.21 5.12
N PHE A 463 -2.76 17.43 3.80
CA PHE A 463 -3.45 16.58 2.83
C PHE A 463 -2.86 15.16 2.72
N LYS A 464 -1.62 14.97 3.16
CA LYS A 464 -0.92 13.68 3.16
C LYS A 464 -1.02 12.94 4.51
N GLY A 465 -1.54 13.59 5.55
CA GLY A 465 -1.57 13.09 6.92
C GLY A 465 -2.62 12.01 7.21
N PRO A 466 -2.41 11.17 8.24
CA PRO A 466 -3.31 10.07 8.58
C PRO A 466 -4.67 10.54 9.10
N TRP A 467 -4.73 11.71 9.75
CA TRP A 467 -5.99 12.29 10.23
C TRP A 467 -6.84 12.82 9.07
N PHE A 468 -6.22 13.39 8.03
CA PHE A 468 -6.94 13.81 6.82
C PHE A 468 -7.52 12.64 6.04
N MET A 469 -6.79 11.51 5.97
CA MET A 469 -7.34 10.27 5.41
C MET A 469 -8.56 9.78 6.19
N MET A 470 -8.54 9.85 7.52
CA MET A 470 -9.70 9.48 8.34
C MET A 470 -10.91 10.37 8.03
N PHE A 471 -10.69 11.68 7.87
CA PHE A 471 -11.73 12.62 7.45
C PHE A 471 -12.30 12.30 6.05
N ALA A 472 -11.43 12.06 5.06
CA ALA A 472 -11.86 11.64 3.73
C ALA A 472 -12.70 10.35 3.78
N SER A 473 -12.31 9.41 4.64
CA SER A 473 -13.04 8.17 4.86
C SER A 473 -14.41 8.41 5.52
N PHE A 474 -14.57 9.39 6.42
CA PHE A 474 -15.88 9.78 6.95
C PHE A 474 -16.82 10.27 5.84
N LEU A 475 -16.31 11.11 4.93
CA LEU A 475 -17.10 11.61 3.80
C LEU A 475 -17.54 10.50 2.85
N ILE A 476 -16.61 9.61 2.45
CA ILE A 476 -16.94 8.45 1.61
C ILE A 476 -17.97 7.56 2.32
N MET A 477 -17.75 7.23 3.59
CA MET A 477 -18.65 6.34 4.33
C MET A 477 -20.01 6.98 4.60
N SER A 478 -20.10 8.31 4.74
CA SER A 478 -21.36 9.04 4.85
C SER A 478 -22.24 8.94 3.60
N MET A 479 -21.67 8.52 2.47
CA MET A 479 -22.40 8.28 1.21
C MET A 479 -22.54 6.79 0.89
N ALA A 480 -21.96 5.88 1.67
CA ALA A 480 -21.91 4.45 1.33
C ALA A 480 -23.15 3.65 1.76
N GLY A 481 -24.07 4.21 2.57
CA GLY A 481 -25.25 3.50 3.09
C GLY A 481 -26.57 3.77 2.36
N ILE A 482 -26.50 4.21 1.11
CA ILE A 482 -27.65 4.42 0.21
C ILE A 482 -28.63 3.25 0.13
N PRO A 483 -28.18 1.98 0.13
CA PRO A 483 -29.12 0.86 0.02
C PRO A 483 -30.15 0.82 1.17
N TYR A 484 -29.86 1.39 2.34
CA TYR A 484 -30.83 1.49 3.44
C TYR A 484 -31.96 2.49 3.16
N MET A 485 -31.80 3.33 2.13
CA MET A 485 -32.84 4.24 1.63
C MET A 485 -33.83 3.54 0.69
N PHE A 486 -33.71 2.23 0.45
CA PHE A 486 -34.64 1.49 -0.42
C PHE A 486 -36.10 1.69 -0.02
N GLY A 487 -36.41 1.75 1.27
CA GLY A 487 -37.78 2.06 1.75
C GLY A 487 -38.34 3.41 1.27
N LEU A 488 -37.49 4.37 0.86
CA LEU A 488 -37.91 5.70 0.39
C LEU A 488 -38.29 5.74 -1.09
N TYR A 489 -37.69 4.90 -1.95
CA TYR A 489 -37.94 4.91 -3.39
C TYR A 489 -38.50 3.59 -3.95
N SER A 490 -38.54 2.52 -3.13
CA SER A 490 -39.10 1.22 -3.53
C SER A 490 -40.59 1.28 -3.85
N GLY A 491 -41.34 2.15 -3.17
CA GLY A 491 -42.73 2.44 -3.48
C GLY A 491 -42.90 2.98 -4.90
N THR A 492 -42.03 3.90 -5.31
CA THR A 492 -42.01 4.48 -6.67
C THR A 492 -41.66 3.41 -7.71
N ILE A 493 -40.70 2.52 -7.43
CA ILE A 493 -40.39 1.38 -8.32
C ILE A 493 -41.61 0.47 -8.47
N LYS A 494 -42.26 0.12 -7.35
CA LYS A 494 -43.44 -0.75 -7.33
C LYS A 494 -44.60 -0.16 -8.13
N SER A 495 -44.89 1.14 -7.94
CA SER A 495 -46.02 1.81 -8.57
C SER A 495 -45.80 2.08 -10.05
N VAL A 496 -44.62 2.61 -10.44
CA VAL A 496 -44.32 2.94 -11.84
C VAL A 496 -44.19 1.68 -12.71
N LEU A 497 -43.64 0.58 -12.17
CA LEU A 497 -43.41 -0.64 -12.94
C LEU A 497 -44.46 -1.74 -12.72
N GLY A 498 -45.46 -1.51 -11.85
CA GLY A 498 -46.56 -2.44 -11.62
C GLY A 498 -46.18 -3.76 -10.94
N TYR A 499 -45.19 -3.76 -10.04
CA TYR A 499 -44.68 -4.97 -9.37
C TYR A 499 -45.50 -5.38 -8.13
N ASP A 500 -45.56 -6.68 -7.81
CA ASP A 500 -46.16 -7.20 -6.57
C ASP A 500 -45.15 -7.31 -5.41
N GLN A 501 -45.61 -7.75 -4.23
CA GLN A 501 -44.76 -7.72 -3.03
C GLN A 501 -43.64 -8.75 -3.06
N THR A 502 -43.93 -9.97 -3.54
CA THR A 502 -42.89 -10.98 -3.76
C THR A 502 -41.83 -10.46 -4.74
N THR A 503 -42.22 -9.78 -5.81
CA THR A 503 -41.29 -9.17 -6.77
C THR A 503 -40.44 -8.07 -6.13
N LEU A 504 -41.05 -7.18 -5.34
CA LEU A 504 -40.31 -6.11 -4.66
C LEU A 504 -39.36 -6.67 -3.59
N ASN A 505 -39.78 -7.69 -2.83
CA ASN A 505 -38.91 -8.39 -1.87
C ASN A 505 -37.77 -9.12 -2.58
N PHE A 506 -38.00 -9.64 -3.78
CA PHE A 506 -36.95 -10.23 -4.62
C PHE A 506 -35.94 -9.17 -5.10
N ILE A 507 -36.41 -7.99 -5.52
CA ILE A 507 -35.55 -6.84 -5.85
C ILE A 507 -34.75 -6.39 -4.61
N SER A 508 -35.39 -6.29 -3.45
CA SER A 508 -34.74 -5.96 -2.18
C SER A 508 -33.67 -6.99 -1.82
N PHE A 509 -33.94 -8.27 -2.05
CA PHE A 509 -32.94 -9.33 -1.89
C PHE A 509 -31.71 -9.10 -2.78
N PHE A 510 -31.88 -8.77 -4.07
CA PHE A 510 -30.73 -8.47 -4.95
C PHE A 510 -29.97 -7.21 -4.55
N LYS A 511 -30.66 -6.18 -4.06
CA LYS A 511 -30.04 -5.02 -3.42
C LYS A 511 -29.15 -5.48 -2.27
N ASP A 512 -29.64 -6.33 -1.38
CA ASP A 512 -28.87 -6.81 -0.23
C ASP A 512 -27.76 -7.80 -0.58
N VAL A 513 -27.93 -8.60 -1.63
CA VAL A 513 -26.82 -9.36 -2.24
C VAL A 513 -25.73 -8.38 -2.70
N GLY A 514 -26.10 -7.33 -3.41
CA GLY A 514 -25.18 -6.26 -3.81
C GLY A 514 -24.43 -5.67 -2.61
N THR A 515 -25.15 -5.25 -1.56
CA THR A 515 -24.53 -4.57 -0.41
C THR A 515 -23.56 -5.40 0.43
N THR A 516 -23.58 -6.72 0.27
CA THR A 516 -22.89 -7.65 1.18
C THR A 516 -21.94 -8.63 0.49
N VAL A 517 -22.18 -8.96 -0.79
CA VAL A 517 -21.27 -9.83 -1.56
C VAL A 517 -20.10 -9.00 -2.09
N GLY A 518 -19.15 -8.74 -1.20
CA GLY A 518 -17.94 -7.98 -1.49
C GLY A 518 -16.69 -8.85 -1.64
N ILE A 519 -16.81 -10.19 -1.75
CA ILE A 519 -15.63 -11.07 -1.81
C ILE A 519 -14.69 -10.67 -2.95
N LEU A 520 -15.25 -10.27 -4.11
CA LEU A 520 -14.45 -9.71 -5.21
C LEU A 520 -13.74 -8.43 -4.79
N ALA A 521 -14.44 -7.47 -4.19
CA ALA A 521 -13.82 -6.25 -3.67
C ALA A 521 -12.68 -6.58 -2.68
N GLY A 522 -12.88 -7.58 -1.82
CA GLY A 522 -11.87 -8.11 -0.91
C GLY A 522 -10.65 -8.67 -1.63
N LEU A 523 -10.84 -9.61 -2.56
CA LEU A 523 -9.77 -10.24 -3.33
C LEU A 523 -8.98 -9.23 -4.15
N ILE A 524 -9.67 -8.31 -4.82
CA ILE A 524 -9.05 -7.21 -5.58
C ILE A 524 -8.25 -6.33 -4.61
N ASN A 525 -8.77 -5.98 -3.43
CA ASN A 525 -8.07 -5.15 -2.45
C ASN A 525 -6.84 -5.84 -1.81
N GLU A 526 -6.73 -7.16 -1.90
CA GLU A 526 -5.51 -7.86 -1.49
C GLU A 526 -4.38 -7.73 -2.52
N VAL A 527 -4.70 -7.43 -3.79
CA VAL A 527 -3.72 -7.33 -4.88
C VAL A 527 -3.62 -5.93 -5.51
N THR A 528 -4.55 -5.02 -5.21
CA THR A 528 -4.55 -3.63 -5.73
C THR A 528 -4.46 -2.60 -4.61
N PRO A 529 -4.03 -1.36 -4.91
CA PRO A 529 -4.12 -0.23 -3.98
C PRO A 529 -5.58 0.12 -3.62
N PRO A 530 -5.84 0.78 -2.46
CA PRO A 530 -7.19 1.17 -2.05
C PRO A 530 -7.90 2.13 -3.02
N TRP A 531 -7.17 3.03 -3.68
CA TRP A 531 -7.75 3.97 -4.65
C TRP A 531 -8.44 3.24 -5.81
N SER A 532 -7.89 2.12 -6.27
CA SER A 532 -8.45 1.34 -7.39
C SER A 532 -9.82 0.77 -7.02
N ILE A 533 -9.95 0.26 -5.79
CA ILE A 533 -11.21 -0.25 -5.24
C ILE A 533 -12.25 0.87 -5.12
N LEU A 534 -11.86 2.04 -4.65
CA LEU A 534 -12.78 3.18 -4.54
C LEU A 534 -13.25 3.67 -5.92
N ALA A 535 -12.37 3.69 -6.93
CA ALA A 535 -12.72 4.06 -8.29
C ALA A 535 -13.73 3.06 -8.90
N MET A 536 -13.50 1.76 -8.74
CA MET A 536 -14.44 0.72 -9.17
C MET A 536 -15.80 0.87 -8.48
N GLY A 537 -15.80 1.10 -7.15
CA GLY A 537 -17.03 1.36 -6.40
C GLY A 537 -17.80 2.58 -6.92
N ALA A 538 -17.10 3.69 -7.20
CA ALA A 538 -17.72 4.90 -7.73
C ALA A 538 -18.39 4.67 -9.10
N LEU A 539 -17.74 3.92 -9.99
CA LEU A 539 -18.29 3.55 -11.29
C LEU A 539 -19.52 2.65 -11.17
N LEU A 540 -19.46 1.62 -10.32
CA LEU A 540 -20.60 0.73 -10.05
C LEU A 540 -21.79 1.50 -9.47
N ASN A 541 -21.54 2.45 -8.57
CA ASN A 541 -22.57 3.29 -7.95
C ASN A 541 -23.32 4.11 -9.01
N PHE A 542 -22.55 4.87 -9.79
CA PHE A 542 -23.11 5.73 -10.84
C PHE A 542 -23.90 4.90 -11.83
N PHE A 543 -23.30 3.84 -12.38
CA PHE A 543 -23.96 3.00 -13.37
C PHE A 543 -25.25 2.37 -12.84
N GLY A 544 -25.21 1.72 -11.68
CA GLY A 544 -26.38 1.01 -11.14
C GLY A 544 -27.56 1.94 -10.88
N TYR A 545 -27.36 3.01 -10.12
CA TYR A 545 -28.45 3.94 -9.78
C TYR A 545 -28.91 4.79 -10.97
N PHE A 546 -28.01 5.14 -11.89
CA PHE A 546 -28.40 5.84 -13.12
C PHE A 546 -29.31 4.99 -14.01
N MET A 547 -29.03 3.69 -14.13
CA MET A 547 -29.89 2.76 -14.88
C MET A 547 -31.27 2.57 -14.21
N ILE A 548 -31.33 2.52 -12.88
CA ILE A 548 -32.61 2.52 -12.15
C ILE A 548 -33.39 3.81 -12.44
N TRP A 549 -32.71 4.96 -12.40
CA TRP A 549 -33.33 6.25 -12.70
C TRP A 549 -33.90 6.31 -14.12
N LEU A 550 -33.17 5.83 -15.13
CA LEU A 550 -33.67 5.73 -16.51
C LEU A 550 -34.93 4.85 -16.60
N SER A 551 -34.96 3.75 -15.84
CA SER A 551 -36.07 2.80 -15.80
C SER A 551 -37.32 3.43 -15.18
N VAL A 552 -37.19 4.07 -14.02
CA VAL A 552 -38.31 4.72 -13.29
C VAL A 552 -38.76 6.03 -13.95
N SER A 553 -37.87 6.65 -14.73
CA SER A 553 -38.22 7.78 -15.61
C SER A 553 -38.87 7.35 -16.92
N GLU A 554 -39.14 6.05 -17.10
CA GLU A 554 -39.79 5.48 -18.28
C GLU A 554 -39.05 5.77 -19.60
N LYS A 555 -37.73 6.01 -19.51
CA LYS A 555 -36.86 6.23 -20.68
C LYS A 555 -36.40 4.93 -21.32
N ILE A 556 -36.43 3.84 -20.57
CA ILE A 556 -36.10 2.48 -21.05
C ILE A 556 -37.11 1.46 -20.51
N PRO A 557 -37.57 0.50 -21.35
CA PRO A 557 -38.40 -0.61 -20.87
C PRO A 557 -37.55 -1.53 -19.98
N THR A 558 -38.09 -1.93 -18.83
CA THR A 558 -37.30 -2.68 -17.84
C THR A 558 -38.06 -3.87 -17.28
N HIS A 559 -37.49 -5.06 -17.52
CA HIS A 559 -37.96 -6.29 -16.92
C HIS A 559 -37.41 -6.46 -15.50
N VAL A 560 -38.09 -7.24 -14.67
CA VAL A 560 -37.74 -7.47 -13.25
C VAL A 560 -36.28 -7.89 -13.09
N TRP A 561 -35.75 -8.77 -13.93
CA TRP A 561 -34.38 -9.25 -13.83
C TRP A 561 -33.33 -8.17 -14.13
N LEU A 562 -33.62 -7.21 -15.04
CA LEU A 562 -32.75 -6.05 -15.28
C LEU A 562 -32.74 -5.14 -14.06
N MET A 563 -33.92 -4.90 -13.47
CA MET A 563 -34.02 -4.10 -12.26
C MET A 563 -33.22 -4.73 -11.11
N CYS A 564 -33.30 -6.06 -10.95
CA CYS A 564 -32.49 -6.81 -10.00
C CYS A 564 -30.98 -6.66 -10.27
N LEU A 565 -30.56 -6.68 -11.54
CA LEU A 565 -29.15 -6.47 -11.91
C LEU A 565 -28.70 -5.04 -11.59
N TYR A 566 -29.45 -4.02 -12.01
CA TYR A 566 -29.10 -2.61 -11.79
C TYR A 566 -29.01 -2.28 -10.30
N ILE A 567 -29.97 -2.74 -9.49
CA ILE A 567 -29.96 -2.53 -8.05
C ILE A 567 -28.84 -3.30 -7.36
N CYS A 568 -28.54 -4.53 -7.80
CA CYS A 568 -27.43 -5.30 -7.27
C CYS A 568 -26.10 -4.60 -7.57
N VAL A 569 -25.89 -4.11 -8.80
CA VAL A 569 -24.66 -3.40 -9.20
C VAL A 569 -24.50 -2.09 -8.43
N GLY A 570 -25.55 -1.26 -8.37
CA GLY A 570 -25.52 0.00 -7.62
C GLY A 570 -25.27 -0.22 -6.14
N ALA A 571 -25.93 -1.21 -5.54
CA ALA A 571 -25.72 -1.60 -4.15
C ALA A 571 -24.33 -2.20 -3.89
N ASN A 572 -23.70 -2.85 -4.87
CA ASN A 572 -22.38 -3.44 -4.72
C ASN A 572 -21.26 -2.42 -4.56
N ALA A 573 -21.46 -1.20 -5.04
CA ALA A 573 -20.56 -0.08 -4.77
C ALA A 573 -20.29 0.14 -3.27
N THR A 574 -21.29 -0.14 -2.41
CA THR A 574 -21.14 -0.07 -0.96
C THR A 574 -20.05 -1.01 -0.45
N THR A 575 -19.92 -2.22 -1.02
CA THR A 575 -18.87 -3.18 -0.61
C THR A 575 -17.48 -2.70 -1.01
N PHE A 576 -17.35 -2.07 -2.18
CA PHE A 576 -16.11 -1.46 -2.64
C PHE A 576 -15.73 -0.25 -1.77
N ALA A 577 -16.67 0.66 -1.48
CA ALA A 577 -16.43 1.79 -0.59
C ALA A 577 -16.00 1.35 0.82
N ASN A 578 -16.69 0.34 1.38
CA ASN A 578 -16.32 -0.25 2.67
C ASN A 578 -14.93 -0.88 2.63
N THR A 579 -14.60 -1.61 1.56
CA THR A 579 -13.32 -2.30 1.45
C THR A 579 -12.18 -1.30 1.23
N GLY A 580 -12.36 -0.28 0.39
CA GLY A 580 -11.35 0.73 0.15
C GLY A 580 -11.10 1.63 1.35
N ALA A 581 -12.14 2.18 1.99
CA ALA A 581 -12.00 3.12 3.09
C ALA A 581 -11.79 2.43 4.45
N LEU A 582 -12.71 1.55 4.85
CA LEU A 582 -12.69 0.99 6.22
C LEU A 582 -11.56 -0.01 6.44
N VAL A 583 -11.30 -0.93 5.52
CA VAL A 583 -10.20 -1.89 5.69
C VAL A 583 -8.86 -1.17 5.77
N THR A 584 -8.68 -0.12 4.96
CA THR A 584 -7.47 0.70 4.98
C THR A 584 -7.30 1.41 6.33
N CYS A 585 -8.35 2.04 6.87
CA CYS A 585 -8.30 2.65 8.20
C CYS A 585 -8.00 1.64 9.31
N VAL A 586 -8.58 0.43 9.25
CA VAL A 586 -8.32 -0.64 10.23
C VAL A 586 -6.87 -1.14 10.15
N LYS A 587 -6.33 -1.30 8.95
CA LYS A 587 -4.93 -1.70 8.74
C LYS A 587 -3.95 -0.61 9.21
N ASN A 588 -4.31 0.68 9.10
CA ASN A 588 -3.47 1.79 9.55
C ASN A 588 -3.47 1.97 11.09
N TYR A 589 -4.54 1.56 11.78
CA TYR A 589 -4.70 1.71 13.23
C TYR A 589 -5.15 0.38 13.90
N PRO A 590 -4.28 -0.64 13.93
CA PRO A 590 -4.65 -1.99 14.31
C PRO A 590 -5.08 -2.13 15.78
N GLN A 591 -4.55 -1.28 16.69
CA GLN A 591 -4.86 -1.30 18.12
C GLN A 591 -6.22 -0.64 18.46
N ARG A 592 -6.76 0.19 17.57
CA ARG A 592 -8.02 0.94 17.75
C ARG A 592 -9.11 0.51 16.76
N ARG A 593 -8.95 -0.68 16.17
CA ARG A 593 -9.81 -1.19 15.09
C ARG A 593 -11.29 -1.19 15.43
N GLY A 594 -11.71 -1.53 16.65
CA GLY A 594 -13.14 -1.53 17.01
C GLY A 594 -13.76 -0.14 17.02
N VAL A 595 -13.03 0.86 17.55
CA VAL A 595 -13.44 2.28 17.53
C VAL A 595 -13.58 2.79 16.10
N ILE A 596 -12.61 2.48 15.24
CA ILE A 596 -12.57 2.90 13.84
C ILE A 596 -13.69 2.27 13.01
N ILE A 597 -13.87 0.95 13.15
CA ILE A 597 -14.99 0.24 12.52
C ILE A 597 -16.32 0.86 12.98
N GLY A 598 -16.45 1.15 14.27
CA GLY A 598 -17.64 1.76 14.86
C GLY A 598 -17.99 3.12 14.27
N ILE A 599 -17.03 4.05 14.22
CA ILE A 599 -17.28 5.41 13.73
C ILE A 599 -17.48 5.46 12.20
N LEU A 600 -16.67 4.72 11.43
CA LEU A 600 -16.80 4.68 9.97
C LEU A 600 -18.11 4.02 9.55
N LYS A 601 -18.48 2.90 10.18
CA LYS A 601 -19.81 2.32 9.96
C LYS A 601 -20.89 3.23 10.51
N GLY A 602 -20.63 3.97 11.58
CA GLY A 602 -21.51 5.04 12.07
C GLY A 602 -21.91 6.01 10.96
N TYR A 603 -20.94 6.64 10.30
CA TYR A 603 -21.22 7.52 9.16
C TYR A 603 -22.04 6.83 8.05
N MET A 604 -21.75 5.55 7.77
CA MET A 604 -22.58 4.74 6.88
C MET A 604 -24.03 4.58 7.37
N GLY A 605 -24.27 4.45 8.68
CA GLY A 605 -25.60 4.40 9.28
C GLY A 605 -26.36 5.74 9.21
N LEU A 606 -25.65 6.88 9.21
CA LEU A 606 -26.23 8.22 9.05
C LEU A 606 -26.51 8.60 7.60
N SER A 607 -25.89 7.91 6.64
CA SER A 607 -25.95 8.26 5.21
C SER A 607 -27.37 8.54 4.70
N GLY A 608 -28.35 7.69 5.03
CA GLY A 608 -29.72 7.86 4.59
C GLY A 608 -30.35 9.17 5.05
N ALA A 609 -30.15 9.53 6.32
CA ALA A 609 -30.63 10.79 6.88
C ALA A 609 -29.89 12.00 6.27
N ILE A 610 -28.57 11.91 6.08
CA ILE A 610 -27.75 12.96 5.46
C ILE A 610 -28.23 13.23 4.03
N VAL A 611 -28.28 12.20 3.20
CA VAL A 611 -28.68 12.30 1.79
C VAL A 611 -30.12 12.78 1.64
N THR A 612 -31.03 12.38 2.55
CA THR A 612 -32.42 12.87 2.52
C THR A 612 -32.52 14.39 2.73
N GLN A 613 -31.73 14.96 3.65
CA GLN A 613 -31.73 16.42 3.85
C GLN A 613 -31.15 17.15 2.63
N LEU A 614 -30.05 16.64 2.06
CA LEU A 614 -29.46 17.19 0.84
C LEU A 614 -30.42 17.12 -0.36
N TYR A 615 -31.10 15.99 -0.52
CA TYR A 615 -32.10 15.78 -1.57
C TYR A 615 -33.22 16.81 -1.52
N HIS A 616 -33.84 17.00 -0.34
CA HIS A 616 -34.93 17.96 -0.21
C HIS A 616 -34.50 19.41 -0.47
N ALA A 617 -33.26 19.75 -0.13
CA ALA A 617 -32.70 21.07 -0.45
C ALA A 617 -32.49 21.26 -1.96
N ILE A 618 -31.88 20.28 -2.63
CA ILE A 618 -31.49 20.37 -4.05
C ILE A 618 -32.71 20.22 -4.97
N TYR A 619 -33.47 19.13 -4.81
CA TYR A 619 -34.51 18.68 -5.74
C TYR A 619 -35.94 18.78 -5.21
N GLY A 620 -36.14 19.14 -3.93
CA GLY A 620 -37.48 19.29 -3.36
C GLY A 620 -38.17 17.95 -3.09
N LYS A 621 -39.29 17.66 -3.75
CA LYS A 621 -40.18 16.51 -3.46
C LYS A 621 -40.27 15.47 -4.60
N ASP A 622 -39.44 15.58 -5.64
CA ASP A 622 -39.46 14.62 -6.75
C ASP A 622 -38.67 13.32 -6.44
N GLU A 623 -39.40 12.26 -6.10
CA GLU A 623 -38.82 10.94 -5.77
C GLU A 623 -37.98 10.35 -6.90
N LYS A 624 -38.23 10.70 -8.18
CA LYS A 624 -37.39 10.25 -9.30
C LYS A 624 -36.00 10.91 -9.23
N SER A 625 -35.95 12.20 -8.91
CA SER A 625 -34.69 12.94 -8.73
C SER A 625 -33.85 12.44 -7.55
N LEU A 626 -34.45 11.81 -6.54
CA LEU A 626 -33.69 11.15 -5.46
C LEU A 626 -32.79 10.05 -6.03
N ILE A 627 -33.31 9.17 -6.89
CA ILE A 627 -32.52 8.06 -7.47
C ILE A 627 -31.34 8.60 -8.29
N LEU A 628 -31.53 9.71 -9.01
CA LEU A 628 -30.44 10.36 -9.75
C LEU A 628 -29.35 10.90 -8.81
N LEU A 629 -29.73 11.56 -7.70
CA LEU A 629 -28.79 12.03 -6.68
C LEU A 629 -27.96 10.87 -6.11
N LEU A 630 -28.59 9.72 -5.87
CA LEU A 630 -27.92 8.50 -5.40
C LEU A 630 -26.87 7.98 -6.40
N GLY A 631 -27.05 8.23 -7.71
CA GLY A 631 -26.06 7.86 -8.72
C GLY A 631 -24.81 8.70 -8.71
N TRP A 632 -24.93 10.03 -8.75
CA TRP A 632 -23.77 10.90 -9.00
C TRP A 632 -23.05 11.36 -7.72
N LEU A 633 -23.76 11.73 -6.65
CA LEU A 633 -23.15 12.37 -5.48
C LEU A 633 -22.11 11.47 -4.76
N PRO A 634 -22.41 10.18 -4.49
CA PRO A 634 -21.43 9.27 -3.87
C PRO A 634 -20.22 9.00 -4.76
N ALA A 635 -20.44 8.92 -6.07
CA ALA A 635 -19.38 8.70 -7.04
C ALA A 635 -18.41 9.90 -7.05
N VAL A 636 -18.94 11.13 -7.11
CA VAL A 636 -18.14 12.37 -7.08
C VAL A 636 -17.32 12.46 -5.79
N ILE A 637 -17.93 12.22 -4.62
CA ILE A 637 -17.22 12.25 -3.34
C ILE A 637 -16.09 11.21 -3.32
N SER A 638 -16.34 10.00 -3.83
CA SER A 638 -15.31 8.97 -3.90
C SER A 638 -14.17 9.34 -4.86
N PHE A 639 -14.48 9.94 -6.02
CA PHE A 639 -13.48 10.39 -7.00
C PHE A 639 -12.56 11.49 -6.46
N ILE A 640 -13.10 12.44 -5.69
CA ILE A 640 -12.33 13.53 -5.08
C ILE A 640 -11.24 12.99 -4.14
N PHE A 641 -11.52 11.91 -3.40
CA PHE A 641 -10.64 11.39 -2.35
C PHE A 641 -9.85 10.13 -2.75
N LEU A 642 -9.83 9.75 -4.03
CA LEU A 642 -9.04 8.60 -4.52
C LEU A 642 -7.57 8.62 -4.07
N PRO A 643 -6.80 9.71 -4.25
CA PRO A 643 -5.38 9.71 -3.87
C PRO A 643 -5.16 9.78 -2.35
N THR A 644 -6.19 10.11 -1.58
CA THR A 644 -6.11 10.32 -0.14
C THR A 644 -6.16 9.02 0.65
N VAL A 645 -7.02 8.07 0.25
CA VAL A 645 -7.20 6.80 0.97
C VAL A 645 -6.08 5.82 0.60
N ARG A 646 -5.13 5.61 1.53
CA ARG A 646 -3.94 4.78 1.31
C ARG A 646 -3.44 4.13 2.59
N ARG A 647 -2.69 3.04 2.45
CA ARG A 647 -2.06 2.38 3.60
C ARG A 647 -0.90 3.24 4.09
N MET A 648 -0.85 3.52 5.38
CA MET A 648 0.15 4.37 6.03
C MET A 648 0.54 3.75 7.37
N LYS A 649 1.82 3.80 7.73
CA LYS A 649 2.27 3.50 9.09
C LYS A 649 1.99 4.72 9.95
N VAL A 650 1.11 4.59 10.94
CA VAL A 650 0.76 5.68 11.86
C VAL A 650 1.60 5.57 13.12
N GLU A 651 2.35 6.62 13.44
CA GLU A 651 3.07 6.72 14.71
C GLU A 651 2.07 6.95 15.84
N HIS A 652 2.06 6.04 16.81
CA HIS A 652 1.05 6.04 17.86
C HIS A 652 1.30 7.18 18.84
N GLU A 653 0.43 8.19 18.82
CA GLU A 653 0.41 9.25 19.83
C GLU A 653 -0.31 8.77 21.11
N GLU A 654 0.20 9.16 22.28
CA GLU A 654 -0.46 8.86 23.58
C GLU A 654 -1.92 9.35 23.67
N ASP A 655 -2.32 10.31 22.81
CA ASP A 655 -3.63 10.96 22.78
C ASP A 655 -4.59 10.44 21.68
N GLU A 656 -4.25 9.41 20.89
CA GLU A 656 -5.08 8.97 19.74
C GLU A 656 -6.56 8.72 20.07
N LEU A 657 -6.81 8.01 21.18
CA LEU A 657 -8.17 7.68 21.62
C LEU A 657 -8.99 8.95 21.91
N ARG A 658 -8.35 10.00 22.44
CA ARG A 658 -8.98 11.30 22.70
C ARG A 658 -9.38 11.98 21.39
N VAL A 659 -8.59 11.84 20.33
CA VAL A 659 -8.94 12.35 19.00
C VAL A 659 -10.16 11.62 18.44
N PHE A 660 -10.21 10.28 18.56
CA PHE A 660 -11.39 9.50 18.17
C PHE A 660 -12.64 9.88 18.96
N TYR A 661 -12.52 10.21 20.27
CA TYR A 661 -13.64 10.74 21.04
C TYR A 661 -14.11 12.12 20.53
N ARG A 662 -13.21 12.99 20.08
CA ARG A 662 -13.61 14.27 19.46
C ARG A 662 -14.41 14.04 18.17
N PHE A 663 -13.95 13.14 17.29
CA PHE A 663 -14.72 12.77 16.10
C PHE A 663 -16.07 12.15 16.47
N LEU A 664 -16.11 11.30 17.50
CA LEU A 664 -17.33 10.73 18.02
C LEU A 664 -18.33 11.80 18.46
N TYR A 665 -17.90 12.80 19.24
CA TYR A 665 -18.79 13.87 19.70
C TYR A 665 -19.33 14.71 18.55
N ILE A 666 -18.51 14.99 17.53
CA ILE A 666 -18.97 15.67 16.30
C ILE A 666 -20.03 14.83 15.59
N SER A 667 -19.77 13.54 15.41
CA SER A 667 -20.70 12.60 14.77
C SER A 667 -22.00 12.43 15.58
N LEU A 668 -21.94 12.42 16.92
CA LEU A 668 -23.11 12.43 17.80
C LEU A 668 -23.91 13.73 17.69
N GLY A 669 -23.21 14.87 17.57
CA GLY A 669 -23.84 16.16 17.29
C GLY A 669 -24.60 16.17 15.96
N LEU A 670 -23.98 15.64 14.90
CA LEU A 670 -24.64 15.44 13.60
C LEU A 670 -25.88 14.55 13.71
N ALA A 671 -25.76 13.41 14.39
CA ALA A 671 -26.89 12.49 14.60
C ALA A 671 -28.02 13.13 15.42
N GLY A 672 -27.69 13.87 16.48
CA GLY A 672 -28.63 14.61 17.31
C GLY A 672 -29.35 15.71 16.54
N PHE A 673 -28.61 16.44 15.69
CA PHE A 673 -29.19 17.44 14.79
C PHE A 673 -30.15 16.80 13.78
N LEU A 674 -29.74 15.73 13.11
CA LEU A 674 -30.59 14.99 12.17
C LEU A 674 -31.85 14.47 12.87
N MET A 675 -31.73 13.92 14.08
CA MET A 675 -32.86 13.49 14.89
C MET A 675 -33.82 14.65 15.22
N LEU A 676 -33.28 15.80 15.63
CA LEU A 676 -34.08 17.00 15.88
C LEU A 676 -34.82 17.45 14.62
N MET A 677 -34.12 17.53 13.48
CA MET A 677 -34.73 17.92 12.20
C MET A 677 -35.84 16.96 11.77
N ILE A 678 -35.61 15.66 11.92
CA ILE A 678 -36.61 14.63 11.65
C ILE A 678 -37.87 14.85 12.52
N ILE A 679 -37.70 15.09 13.82
CA ILE A 679 -38.82 15.35 14.74
C ILE A 679 -39.55 16.65 14.37
N LEU A 680 -38.81 17.71 14.02
CA LEU A 680 -39.40 18.99 13.61
C LEU A 680 -40.16 18.88 12.30
N GLN A 681 -39.63 18.16 11.31
CA GLN A 681 -40.30 17.86 10.03
C GLN A 681 -41.56 17.00 10.24
N GLN A 682 -41.60 16.22 11.30
CA GLN A 682 -42.78 15.48 11.74
C GLN A 682 -43.79 16.37 12.48
N LYS A 683 -43.43 17.53 13.01
CA LYS A 683 -44.39 18.45 13.64
C LYS A 683 -44.82 19.60 12.73
N PHE A 684 -43.92 20.05 11.87
CA PHE A 684 -44.07 21.25 11.03
C PHE A 684 -43.77 20.92 9.56
N SER A 685 -44.48 21.56 8.65
CA SER A 685 -44.21 21.44 7.21
C SER A 685 -43.07 22.37 6.80
N PHE A 686 -41.99 21.81 6.26
CA PHE A 686 -40.84 22.59 5.81
C PHE A 686 -41.01 23.02 4.34
N GLY A 687 -40.62 24.25 4.02
CA GLY A 687 -40.41 24.75 2.67
C GLY A 687 -38.97 24.51 2.18
N ARG A 688 -38.68 24.95 0.96
CA ARG A 688 -37.35 24.74 0.33
C ARG A 688 -36.23 25.48 1.06
N GLY A 689 -36.51 26.66 1.62
CA GLY A 689 -35.55 27.46 2.37
C GLY A 689 -35.13 26.77 3.68
N GLU A 690 -36.09 26.18 4.38
CA GLU A 690 -35.87 25.44 5.63
C GLU A 690 -35.08 24.15 5.40
N TYR A 691 -35.38 23.43 4.30
CA TYR A 691 -34.54 22.30 3.88
C TYR A 691 -33.14 22.74 3.46
N GLY A 692 -33.01 23.89 2.77
CA GLY A 692 -31.71 24.49 2.44
C GLY A 692 -30.89 24.83 3.69
N GLY A 693 -31.50 25.45 4.69
CA GLY A 693 -30.87 25.73 5.98
C GLY A 693 -30.46 24.45 6.72
N SER A 694 -31.33 23.44 6.75
CA SER A 694 -31.02 22.13 7.35
C SER A 694 -29.83 21.46 6.65
N ALA A 695 -29.82 21.43 5.32
CA ALA A 695 -28.74 20.86 4.51
C ALA A 695 -27.41 21.61 4.71
N ALA A 696 -27.44 22.93 4.88
CA ALA A 696 -26.25 23.73 5.18
C ALA A 696 -25.65 23.34 6.55
N VAL A 697 -26.49 23.19 7.58
CA VAL A 697 -26.03 22.74 8.91
C VAL A 697 -25.49 21.31 8.87
N VAL A 698 -26.17 20.39 8.17
CA VAL A 698 -25.66 19.02 7.95
C VAL A 698 -24.29 19.04 7.29
N THR A 699 -24.12 19.82 6.22
CA THR A 699 -22.85 19.92 5.49
C THR A 699 -21.75 20.51 6.37
N LEU A 700 -22.06 21.54 7.17
CA LEU A 700 -21.11 22.12 8.12
C LEU A 700 -20.67 21.10 9.18
N LEU A 701 -21.61 20.37 9.78
CA LEU A 701 -21.30 19.33 10.77
C LEU A 701 -20.54 18.15 10.17
N LEU A 702 -20.78 17.82 8.89
CA LEU A 702 -20.05 16.79 8.15
C LEU A 702 -18.59 17.20 7.88
N LEU A 703 -18.35 18.50 7.61
CA LEU A 703 -17.02 19.05 7.38
C LEU A 703 -16.27 19.42 8.67
N LEU A 704 -16.97 19.63 9.79
CA LEU A 704 -16.40 20.01 11.09
C LEU A 704 -15.22 19.14 11.58
N PRO A 705 -15.16 17.81 11.32
CA PRO A 705 -13.99 17.01 11.68
C PRO A 705 -12.67 17.54 11.10
N ILE A 706 -12.70 18.31 10.00
CA ILE A 706 -11.50 18.94 9.42
C ILE A 706 -10.81 19.88 10.40
N VAL A 707 -11.55 20.53 11.31
CA VAL A 707 -10.97 21.40 12.35
C VAL A 707 -10.13 20.58 13.32
N VAL A 708 -10.59 19.39 13.69
CA VAL A 708 -9.83 18.47 14.53
C VAL A 708 -8.59 17.98 13.79
N VAL A 709 -8.72 17.64 12.50
CA VAL A 709 -7.59 17.23 11.65
C VAL A 709 -6.52 18.32 11.60
N VAL A 710 -6.88 19.54 11.21
CA VAL A 710 -5.94 20.67 11.11
C VAL A 710 -5.27 20.93 12.45
N ALA A 711 -6.01 20.85 13.57
CA ALA A 711 -5.42 21.02 14.90
C ALA A 711 -4.42 19.90 15.26
N GLN A 712 -4.66 18.64 14.89
CA GLN A 712 -3.72 17.55 15.13
C GLN A 712 -2.49 17.63 14.23
N GLU A 713 -2.68 17.87 12.93
CA GLU A 713 -1.57 18.01 11.98
C GLU A 713 -0.69 19.21 12.36
N PHE A 714 -1.27 20.32 12.83
CA PHE A 714 -0.52 21.45 13.38
C PHE A 714 0.26 21.11 14.66
N LYS A 715 -0.32 20.30 15.55
CA LYS A 715 0.38 19.81 16.75
C LYS A 715 1.57 18.92 16.37
N ALA A 716 1.41 18.06 15.37
CA ALA A 716 2.47 17.20 14.83
C ALA A 716 3.59 18.04 14.19
N TRP A 717 3.23 18.99 13.33
CA TRP A 717 4.18 19.93 12.70
C TRP A 717 4.99 20.73 13.74
N ARG A 718 4.33 21.26 14.79
CA ARG A 718 5.01 21.95 15.89
C ARG A 718 5.99 21.05 16.66
N ARG A 719 5.73 19.75 16.76
CA ARG A 719 6.62 18.80 17.44
C ARG A 719 7.88 18.56 16.61
N LEU A 720 7.73 18.40 15.30
CA LEU A 720 8.85 18.22 14.37
C LEU A 720 9.75 19.48 14.30
N ASN A 721 9.18 20.66 14.51
CA ASN A 721 9.89 21.94 14.41
C ASN A 721 10.33 22.55 15.76
N LYS A 722 10.31 21.77 16.86
CA LYS A 722 10.89 22.24 18.13
C LYS A 722 12.41 22.02 18.14
N PRO A 723 13.22 23.04 18.47
CA PRO A 723 14.66 22.85 18.66
C PRO A 723 14.91 21.91 19.87
N PRO A 724 15.97 21.08 19.84
CA PRO A 724 16.32 20.23 20.97
C PRO A 724 16.66 21.10 22.18
N VAL A 725 15.99 20.84 23.30
CA VAL A 725 16.30 21.48 24.57
C VAL A 725 17.59 20.84 25.10
N ILE A 726 18.70 21.58 25.05
CA ILE A 726 19.89 21.25 25.85
C ILE A 726 19.55 21.64 27.29
N GLU A 727 19.13 20.67 28.08
CA GLU A 727 18.89 20.87 29.51
C GLU A 727 20.25 20.87 30.24
N ASN A 728 20.85 22.05 30.34
CA ASN A 728 21.97 22.30 31.24
C ASN A 728 21.45 22.41 32.68
N GLY A 729 21.99 21.61 33.59
CA GLY A 729 22.02 21.95 35.02
C GLY A 729 21.57 20.88 35.98
N LEU A 730 22.54 20.10 36.46
CA LEU A 730 22.85 19.92 37.88
C LEU A 730 21.68 20.10 38.88
N SER A 731 21.12 18.99 39.35
CA SER A 731 20.56 18.92 40.71
C SER A 731 20.79 17.54 41.30
N SER A 732 21.93 17.41 41.98
CA SER A 732 22.18 16.38 42.99
C SER A 732 21.17 16.48 44.14
N LYS A 733 20.63 15.35 44.62
CA LYS A 733 20.44 15.00 46.05
C LYS A 733 19.96 13.53 46.20
N PRO A 734 20.14 12.88 47.37
CA PRO A 734 20.75 11.55 47.47
C PRO A 734 19.86 10.45 48.10
N GLY A 735 20.31 9.18 47.95
CA GLY A 735 19.81 7.97 48.64
C GLY A 735 18.68 7.26 47.88
N THR A 736 18.63 5.93 47.69
CA THR A 736 19.21 4.78 48.40
C THR A 736 19.06 3.56 47.46
N PRO A 737 19.99 2.58 47.40
CA PRO A 737 19.80 1.41 46.54
C PRO A 737 18.81 0.42 47.18
N ALA A 738 17.58 0.38 46.67
CA ALA A 738 16.62 -0.67 47.00
C ALA A 738 16.82 -1.85 46.06
N LEU A 739 17.52 -2.87 46.57
CA LEU A 739 17.55 -4.23 46.07
C LEU A 739 16.11 -4.73 45.84
N LYS A 740 15.73 -4.99 44.58
CA LYS A 740 14.59 -5.85 44.26
C LYS A 740 15.00 -6.93 43.27
N ASN A 741 15.21 -8.10 43.85
CA ASN A 741 15.28 -9.41 43.22
C ASN A 741 14.29 -9.53 42.06
N THR A 742 14.79 -9.67 40.84
CA THR A 742 14.04 -10.31 39.77
C THR A 742 14.44 -11.77 39.74
N THR A 743 13.53 -12.60 40.23
CA THR A 743 13.54 -14.05 40.09
C THR A 743 13.69 -14.43 38.62
N PRO A 744 14.55 -15.41 38.25
CA PRO A 744 14.62 -15.88 36.88
C PRO A 744 13.31 -16.62 36.55
N MET A 745 12.51 -16.05 35.66
CA MET A 745 11.31 -16.71 35.15
C MET A 745 11.73 -17.83 34.20
N SER A 746 11.86 -19.03 34.78
CA SER A 746 11.37 -20.30 34.25
C SER A 746 11.54 -20.49 32.73
N LEU A 747 12.65 -21.14 32.38
CA LEU A 747 12.77 -22.03 31.22
C LEU A 747 11.48 -22.85 31.05
N LEU A 748 10.73 -22.57 29.98
CA LEU A 748 9.76 -23.52 29.43
C LEU A 748 10.34 -24.12 28.14
N PRO A 749 10.08 -25.42 27.91
CA PRO A 749 11.00 -26.31 27.21
C PRO A 749 10.95 -26.15 25.69
N LYS A 750 12.14 -26.20 25.06
CA LYS A 750 12.29 -26.54 23.64
C LYS A 750 11.52 -27.83 23.36
N LYS A 751 10.45 -27.74 22.58
CA LYS A 751 9.84 -28.93 21.96
C LYS A 751 10.83 -29.48 20.92
N PRO A 752 10.95 -30.81 20.77
CA PRO A 752 11.97 -31.42 19.91
C PRO A 752 11.73 -31.04 18.44
N LYS A 753 12.82 -30.70 17.75
CA LYS A 753 12.88 -30.75 16.28
C LYS A 753 12.83 -32.23 15.88
N GLU A 754 11.65 -32.73 15.55
CA GLU A 754 11.57 -33.90 14.69
C GLU A 754 11.95 -33.49 13.27
N THR A 755 13.02 -34.12 12.82
CA THR A 755 13.62 -33.97 11.50
C THR A 755 13.26 -35.27 10.79
N GLU A 756 12.34 -35.25 9.83
CA GLU A 756 12.33 -36.24 8.75
C GLU A 756 11.80 -35.63 7.43
N PRO A 757 12.33 -36.11 6.29
CA PRO A 757 12.29 -35.40 5.02
C PRO A 757 11.08 -35.82 4.18
N ALA A 758 10.41 -34.85 3.55
CA ALA A 758 9.44 -35.14 2.50
C ALA A 758 10.03 -34.76 1.14
N ILE A 759 10.60 -35.76 0.48
CA ILE A 759 10.82 -35.79 -0.95
C ILE A 759 9.47 -35.65 -1.67
N SER A 760 9.43 -34.74 -2.65
CA SER A 760 8.57 -34.71 -3.84
C SER A 760 7.44 -35.75 -3.90
N THR A 761 6.17 -35.29 -3.81
CA THR A 761 5.06 -35.79 -4.65
C THR A 761 3.79 -34.94 -4.46
N LYS A 762 3.15 -34.58 -5.58
CA LYS A 762 1.74 -34.14 -5.74
C LYS A 762 1.10 -33.29 -4.63
N ILE A 763 0.79 -32.04 -5.00
CA ILE A 763 -0.16 -31.10 -4.36
C ILE A 763 -1.29 -31.85 -3.60
N GLN A 764 -1.24 -31.78 -2.26
CA GLN A 764 -2.36 -32.09 -1.37
C GLN A 764 -2.84 -30.80 -0.69
N TRP A 765 -3.38 -29.89 -1.50
CA TRP A 765 -3.91 -28.59 -1.06
C TRP A 765 -4.94 -28.70 0.08
N TRP A 766 -5.65 -29.82 0.18
CA TRP A 766 -6.64 -30.08 1.22
C TRP A 766 -6.07 -30.33 2.63
N LYS A 767 -4.84 -30.86 2.77
CA LYS A 767 -4.30 -31.23 4.09
C LYS A 767 -3.87 -30.02 4.94
N ASN A 768 -3.44 -28.92 4.31
CA ASN A 768 -3.04 -27.69 5.02
C ASN A 768 -4.23 -26.78 5.40
N VAL A 769 -5.41 -27.01 4.81
CA VAL A 769 -6.63 -26.24 5.10
C VAL A 769 -7.19 -26.58 6.49
N LEU A 770 -6.98 -27.81 6.96
CA LEU A 770 -7.49 -28.31 8.25
C LEU A 770 -6.54 -28.10 9.43
N ASN A 771 -5.37 -27.48 9.22
CA ASN A 771 -4.42 -27.12 10.26
C ASN A 771 -4.55 -25.62 10.59
N PRO A 772 -5.43 -25.23 11.52
CA PRO A 772 -5.64 -23.83 11.85
C PRO A 772 -4.45 -23.24 12.63
N PRO A 773 -4.00 -22.02 12.28
CA PRO A 773 -3.11 -21.22 13.12
C PRO A 773 -3.73 -20.91 14.50
N GLU A 774 -2.94 -20.35 15.40
CA GLU A 774 -3.52 -19.85 16.65
C GLU A 774 -4.46 -18.66 16.39
N ARG A 775 -5.44 -18.45 17.29
CA ARG A 775 -6.37 -17.32 17.17
C ARG A 775 -5.60 -16.01 17.32
N GLY A 776 -5.83 -15.06 16.42
CA GLY A 776 -5.10 -13.79 16.38
C GLY A 776 -3.83 -13.81 15.54
N GLU A 777 -3.41 -14.97 15.03
CA GLU A 777 -2.41 -15.06 13.95
C GLU A 777 -3.06 -14.76 12.59
N ASP A 778 -2.24 -14.63 11.55
CA ASP A 778 -2.75 -14.38 10.19
C ASP A 778 -3.14 -15.69 9.51
N TRP A 779 -4.46 -15.90 9.38
CA TRP A 779 -5.01 -17.08 8.73
C TRP A 779 -4.98 -16.91 7.21
N THR A 780 -4.75 -17.99 6.47
CA THR A 780 -5.01 -17.97 5.02
C THR A 780 -6.52 -17.95 4.75
N ILE A 781 -6.92 -17.51 3.56
CA ILE A 781 -8.33 -17.42 3.17
C ILE A 781 -9.02 -18.77 3.33
N LEU A 782 -8.46 -19.85 2.76
CA LEU A 782 -9.07 -21.18 2.84
C LEU A 782 -9.14 -21.73 4.26
N GLN A 783 -8.08 -21.57 5.07
CA GLN A 783 -8.10 -22.02 6.47
C GLN A 783 -9.21 -21.33 7.26
N ALA A 784 -9.38 -20.02 7.08
CA ALA A 784 -10.43 -19.27 7.78
C ALA A 784 -11.83 -19.67 7.30
N LEU A 785 -12.04 -19.82 5.98
CA LEU A 785 -13.32 -20.21 5.40
C LEU A 785 -13.81 -21.58 5.88
N PHE A 786 -12.90 -22.54 6.01
CA PHE A 786 -13.22 -23.90 6.50
C PHE A 786 -13.09 -24.05 8.02
N SER A 787 -12.86 -22.95 8.74
CA SER A 787 -12.77 -22.98 10.20
C SER A 787 -14.14 -23.09 10.86
N VAL A 788 -14.19 -23.83 11.98
CA VAL A 788 -15.39 -23.91 12.82
C VAL A 788 -15.80 -22.53 13.35
N ASP A 789 -14.82 -21.68 13.67
CA ASP A 789 -15.09 -20.36 14.25
C ASP A 789 -15.75 -19.42 13.21
N MET A 790 -15.33 -19.47 11.94
CA MET A 790 -15.97 -18.72 10.87
C MET A 790 -17.37 -19.26 10.58
N PHE A 791 -17.54 -20.58 10.55
CA PHE A 791 -18.86 -21.19 10.34
C PHE A 791 -19.87 -20.79 11.42
N LEU A 792 -19.49 -20.87 12.70
CA LEU A 792 -20.36 -20.47 13.81
C LEU A 792 -20.70 -18.97 13.75
N LEU A 793 -19.72 -18.12 13.44
CA LEU A 793 -19.92 -16.68 13.30
C LEU A 793 -20.85 -16.36 12.12
N PHE A 794 -20.65 -17.02 10.98
CA PHE A 794 -21.48 -16.89 9.79
C PHE A 794 -22.93 -17.28 10.07
N LEU A 795 -23.15 -18.44 10.70
CA LEU A 795 -24.49 -18.94 11.02
C LEU A 795 -25.22 -18.03 12.01
N ALA A 796 -24.56 -17.63 13.10
CA ALA A 796 -25.15 -16.71 14.08
C ALA A 796 -25.51 -15.36 13.45
N THR A 797 -24.63 -14.85 12.57
CA THR A 797 -24.86 -13.59 11.83
C THR A 797 -26.03 -13.72 10.86
N ALA A 798 -26.14 -14.83 10.12
CA ALA A 798 -27.25 -15.06 9.19
C ALA A 798 -28.61 -15.05 9.92
N CYS A 799 -28.69 -15.69 11.09
CA CYS A 799 -29.89 -15.69 11.92
C CYS A 799 -30.26 -14.30 12.44
N GLY A 800 -29.28 -13.53 12.93
CA GLY A 800 -29.51 -12.20 13.51
C GLY A 800 -29.78 -11.11 12.49
N VAL A 801 -28.86 -10.98 11.52
CA VAL A 801 -28.93 -9.94 10.48
C VAL A 801 -30.13 -10.20 9.58
N GLY A 802 -30.36 -11.46 9.19
CA GLY A 802 -31.51 -11.81 8.34
C GLY A 802 -32.85 -11.41 8.97
N GLY A 803 -33.03 -11.64 10.27
CA GLY A 803 -34.26 -11.26 10.98
C GLY A 803 -34.46 -9.75 11.08
N THR A 804 -33.42 -9.03 11.52
CA THR A 804 -33.49 -7.57 11.68
C THR A 804 -33.65 -6.87 10.32
N LEU A 805 -32.97 -7.33 9.28
CA LEU A 805 -33.09 -6.79 7.92
C LEU A 805 -34.45 -7.10 7.28
N THR A 806 -35.03 -8.27 7.56
CA THR A 806 -36.43 -8.58 7.17
C THR A 806 -37.39 -7.55 7.77
N ALA A 807 -37.17 -7.15 9.03
CA ALA A 807 -37.98 -6.14 9.68
C ALA A 807 -37.82 -4.74 9.05
N ILE A 808 -36.59 -4.36 8.70
CA ILE A 808 -36.29 -3.07 8.07
C ILE A 808 -36.90 -2.98 6.66
N ASP A 809 -36.71 -4.01 5.83
CA ASP A 809 -37.20 -4.03 4.46
C ASP A 809 -38.72 -4.01 4.36
N ASN A 810 -39.42 -4.57 5.35
CA ASN A 810 -40.89 -4.62 5.39
C ASN A 810 -41.50 -3.57 6.32
N LEU A 811 -40.72 -2.68 6.94
CA LEU A 811 -41.21 -1.78 7.99
C LEU A 811 -42.37 -0.89 7.53
N GLY A 812 -42.30 -0.42 6.28
CA GLY A 812 -43.37 0.35 5.66
C GLY A 812 -44.70 -0.41 5.61
N GLN A 813 -44.64 -1.71 5.31
CA GLN A 813 -45.81 -2.57 5.16
C GLN A 813 -46.32 -3.13 6.47
N ILE A 814 -45.42 -3.42 7.40
CA ILE A 814 -45.78 -3.76 8.77
C ILE A 814 -46.62 -2.61 9.36
N GLY A 815 -46.15 -1.37 9.21
CA GLY A 815 -46.90 -0.19 9.66
C GLY A 815 -48.25 -0.04 8.95
N GLN A 816 -48.31 -0.20 7.62
CA GLN A 816 -49.56 -0.12 6.85
C GLN A 816 -50.57 -1.20 7.27
N SER A 817 -50.13 -2.45 7.46
CA SER A 817 -50.97 -3.56 7.90
C SER A 817 -51.50 -3.41 9.32
N GLN A 818 -50.90 -2.54 10.13
CA GLN A 818 -51.32 -2.27 11.51
C GLN A 818 -52.06 -0.94 11.62
N ASP A 819 -52.54 -0.40 10.48
CA ASP A 819 -53.29 0.85 10.36
C ASP A 819 -52.56 2.09 10.92
N TYR A 820 -51.21 2.08 10.93
CA TYR A 820 -50.45 3.28 11.29
C TYR A 820 -50.54 4.35 10.18
N PRO A 821 -50.68 5.63 10.54
CA PRO A 821 -50.62 6.72 9.57
C PRO A 821 -49.27 6.75 8.82
N LYS A 822 -49.28 7.11 7.52
CA LYS A 822 -48.06 7.26 6.69
C LYS A 822 -46.97 8.11 7.36
N LYS A 823 -47.40 9.13 8.11
CA LYS A 823 -46.55 10.02 8.89
C LYS A 823 -45.78 9.27 9.99
N SER A 824 -46.45 8.42 10.76
CA SER A 824 -45.84 7.53 11.76
C SER A 824 -44.93 6.48 11.14
N ILE A 825 -45.29 5.97 9.96
CA ILE A 825 -44.45 5.00 9.22
C ILE A 825 -43.12 5.62 8.80
N SER A 826 -43.16 6.86 8.30
CA SER A 826 -41.93 7.63 8.03
C SER A 826 -41.10 7.81 9.31
N THR A 827 -41.74 8.08 10.45
CA THR A 827 -41.05 8.13 11.76
C THR A 827 -40.34 6.81 12.09
N PHE A 828 -40.96 5.65 11.87
CA PHE A 828 -40.33 4.35 12.13
C PHE A 828 -39.04 4.15 11.33
N VAL A 829 -39.07 4.44 10.02
CA VAL A 829 -37.90 4.33 9.14
C VAL A 829 -36.78 5.26 9.61
N THR A 830 -37.12 6.48 9.99
CA THR A 830 -36.12 7.44 10.50
C THR A 830 -35.52 7.03 11.85
N LEU A 831 -36.34 6.48 12.76
CA LEU A 831 -35.87 5.92 14.04
C LEU A 831 -34.89 4.77 13.78
N VAL A 832 -35.21 3.87 12.86
CA VAL A 832 -34.29 2.78 12.48
C VAL A 832 -32.92 3.33 12.07
N SER A 833 -32.85 4.39 11.24
CA SER A 833 -31.56 4.96 10.78
C SER A 833 -30.73 5.56 11.93
N ILE A 834 -31.36 6.35 12.83
CA ILE A 834 -30.65 6.96 13.96
C ILE A 834 -30.14 5.89 14.93
N TRP A 835 -30.98 4.91 15.25
CA TRP A 835 -30.60 3.83 16.15
C TRP A 835 -29.64 2.86 15.48
N ASN A 836 -29.67 2.73 14.15
CA ASN A 836 -28.63 2.02 13.39
C ASN A 836 -27.26 2.67 13.56
N TYR A 837 -27.19 3.99 13.41
CA TYR A 837 -25.97 4.74 13.71
C TYR A 837 -25.50 4.50 15.16
N LEU A 838 -26.39 4.69 16.14
CA LEU A 838 -26.03 4.54 17.55
C LEU A 838 -25.58 3.12 17.89
N GLY A 839 -26.25 2.11 17.33
CA GLY A 839 -25.86 0.71 17.44
C GLY A 839 -24.45 0.46 16.92
N ARG A 840 -24.09 1.03 15.76
CA ARG A 840 -22.75 0.87 15.17
C ARG A 840 -21.66 1.50 16.02
N VAL A 841 -21.90 2.74 16.47
CA VAL A 841 -20.95 3.48 17.29
C VAL A 841 -20.77 2.84 18.66
N MET A 842 -21.87 2.49 19.34
CA MET A 842 -21.84 1.80 20.62
C MET A 842 -21.12 0.45 20.49
N ALA A 843 -21.47 -0.34 19.47
CA ALA A 843 -20.81 -1.62 19.22
C ALA A 843 -19.33 -1.49 18.88
N GLY A 844 -18.84 -0.35 18.37
CA GLY A 844 -17.41 -0.11 18.20
C GLY A 844 -16.73 0.31 19.50
N PHE A 845 -17.19 1.42 20.11
CA PHE A 845 -16.55 2.04 21.28
C PHE A 845 -16.79 1.29 22.58
N LEU A 846 -18.03 0.90 22.88
CA LEU A 846 -18.33 0.18 24.12
C LEU A 846 -17.67 -1.19 24.11
N SER A 847 -17.67 -1.89 22.97
CA SER A 847 -17.01 -3.19 22.90
C SER A 847 -15.49 -3.10 23.01
N GLU A 848 -14.87 -2.06 22.45
CA GLU A 848 -13.45 -1.78 22.65
C GLU A 848 -13.17 -1.49 24.13
N HIS A 849 -13.99 -0.65 24.78
CA HIS A 849 -13.82 -0.32 26.19
C HIS A 849 -13.96 -1.55 27.08
N LEU A 850 -14.99 -2.38 26.86
CA LEU A 850 -15.24 -3.59 27.63
C LEU A 850 -14.15 -4.65 27.41
N LEU A 851 -13.65 -4.76 26.17
CA LEU A 851 -12.54 -5.63 25.83
C LEU A 851 -11.24 -5.21 26.53
N ILE A 852 -10.84 -3.94 26.42
CA ILE A 852 -9.57 -3.46 26.99
C ILE A 852 -9.62 -3.46 28.52
N LYS A 853 -10.72 -2.94 29.11
CA LYS A 853 -10.83 -2.74 30.56
C LYS A 853 -11.23 -3.99 31.33
N TYR A 854 -12.14 -4.79 30.78
CA TYR A 854 -12.75 -5.93 31.49
C TYR A 854 -12.47 -7.28 30.82
N ARG A 855 -11.72 -7.32 29.71
CA ARG A 855 -11.48 -8.54 28.90
C ARG A 855 -12.78 -9.23 28.50
N PHE A 856 -13.83 -8.44 28.29
CA PHE A 856 -15.14 -8.94 27.89
C PHE A 856 -15.11 -9.38 26.42
N PRO A 857 -15.43 -10.64 26.08
CA PRO A 857 -15.40 -11.11 24.70
C PRO A 857 -16.42 -10.38 23.81
N ARG A 858 -16.02 -9.93 22.62
CA ARG A 858 -16.97 -9.33 21.64
C ARG A 858 -18.03 -10.32 21.17
N THR A 859 -17.70 -11.61 21.16
CA THR A 859 -18.65 -12.71 20.90
C THR A 859 -19.80 -12.75 21.93
N SER A 860 -19.54 -12.34 23.18
CA SER A 860 -20.59 -12.21 24.21
C SER A 860 -21.51 -11.04 23.92
N MET A 861 -20.95 -9.92 23.43
CA MET A 861 -21.75 -8.77 23.01
C MET A 861 -22.65 -9.10 21.81
N LEU A 862 -22.13 -9.86 20.84
CA LEU A 862 -22.93 -10.36 19.72
C LEU A 862 -24.13 -11.17 20.22
N THR A 863 -23.92 -12.06 21.19
CA THR A 863 -24.99 -12.85 21.82
C THR A 863 -26.04 -11.95 22.47
N ILE A 864 -25.64 -10.94 23.24
CA ILE A 864 -26.56 -9.99 23.89
C ILE A 864 -27.39 -9.25 22.83
N VAL A 865 -26.77 -8.82 21.73
CA VAL A 865 -27.46 -8.13 20.63
C VAL A 865 -28.48 -9.04 19.92
N LEU A 866 -28.17 -10.33 19.75
CA LEU A 866 -29.10 -11.31 19.20
C LEU A 866 -30.31 -11.52 20.11
N LEU A 867 -30.11 -11.60 21.43
CA LEU A 867 -31.21 -11.70 22.40
C LEU A 867 -32.07 -10.43 22.40
N LEU A 868 -31.45 -9.25 22.30
CA LEU A 868 -32.17 -7.98 22.20
C LEU A 868 -32.99 -7.89 20.90
N SER A 869 -32.49 -8.46 19.79
CA SER A 869 -33.23 -8.55 18.52
C SER A 869 -34.50 -9.38 18.65
N CYS A 870 -34.49 -10.43 19.48
CA CYS A 870 -35.67 -11.25 19.74
C CYS A 870 -36.81 -10.44 20.38
N ILE A 871 -36.48 -9.52 21.29
CA ILE A 871 -37.46 -8.61 21.90
C ILE A 871 -38.09 -7.72 20.82
N ALA A 872 -37.29 -7.18 19.91
CA ALA A 872 -37.79 -6.37 18.79
C ALA A 872 -38.76 -7.16 17.90
N HIS A 873 -38.39 -8.39 17.51
CA HIS A 873 -39.23 -9.24 16.67
C HIS A 873 -40.57 -9.60 17.35
N LEU A 874 -40.55 -9.88 18.65
CA LEU A 874 -41.78 -10.15 19.42
C LEU A 874 -42.70 -8.92 19.49
N LEU A 875 -42.15 -7.72 19.65
CA LEU A 875 -42.93 -6.48 19.64
C LEU A 875 -43.63 -6.26 18.29
N ILE A 876 -42.99 -6.62 17.17
CA ILE A 876 -43.61 -6.57 15.83
C ILE A 876 -44.73 -7.61 15.71
N ALA A 877 -44.50 -8.83 16.19
CA ALA A 877 -45.46 -9.93 16.07
C ALA A 877 -46.76 -9.68 16.84
N PHE A 878 -46.67 -9.08 18.03
CA PHE A 878 -47.83 -8.85 18.91
C PHE A 878 -48.38 -7.43 18.86
N ASN A 879 -47.56 -6.45 18.45
CA ASN A 879 -47.89 -5.02 18.38
C ASN A 879 -48.73 -4.49 19.57
N PRO A 880 -48.21 -4.51 20.81
CA PRO A 880 -48.85 -3.79 21.91
C PRO A 880 -48.93 -2.29 21.58
N SER A 881 -49.72 -1.50 22.33
CA SER A 881 -49.84 -0.05 22.08
C SER A 881 -48.48 0.64 22.07
N GLY A 882 -48.13 1.30 20.95
CA GLY A 882 -46.81 1.91 20.74
C GLY A 882 -45.66 0.92 20.49
N GLY A 883 -45.93 -0.38 20.39
CA GLY A 883 -44.94 -1.45 20.26
C GLY A 883 -44.04 -1.30 19.04
N LEU A 884 -44.59 -0.86 17.90
CA LEU A 884 -43.81 -0.67 16.67
C LEU A 884 -42.78 0.48 16.77
N TYR A 885 -43.00 1.50 17.62
CA TYR A 885 -41.98 2.52 17.89
C TYR A 885 -40.76 1.91 18.59
N ILE A 886 -40.99 1.15 19.67
CA ILE A 886 -39.93 0.48 20.43
C ILE A 886 -39.24 -0.57 19.56
N ALA A 887 -40.00 -1.34 18.78
CA ALA A 887 -39.45 -2.30 17.85
C ALA A 887 -38.53 -1.66 16.80
N SER A 888 -38.89 -0.48 16.28
CA SER A 888 -38.06 0.26 15.33
C SER A 888 -36.73 0.69 15.94
N VAL A 889 -36.76 1.20 17.18
CA VAL A 889 -35.57 1.57 17.96
C VAL A 889 -34.65 0.36 18.16
N LEU A 890 -35.19 -0.74 18.69
CA LEU A 890 -34.41 -1.94 18.98
C LEU A 890 -33.88 -2.61 17.71
N THR A 891 -34.68 -2.69 16.66
CA THR A 891 -34.28 -3.25 15.35
C THR A 891 -33.13 -2.44 14.76
N GLY A 892 -33.26 -1.11 14.73
CA GLY A 892 -32.20 -0.22 14.26
C GLY A 892 -30.91 -0.43 15.03
N PHE A 893 -30.97 -0.38 16.37
CA PHE A 893 -29.82 -0.58 17.25
C PHE A 893 -29.16 -1.94 17.04
N CYS A 894 -29.93 -3.02 17.03
CA CYS A 894 -29.39 -4.38 16.90
C CYS A 894 -28.76 -4.61 15.53
N TYR A 895 -29.44 -4.20 14.45
CA TYR A 895 -28.89 -4.28 13.10
C TYR A 895 -27.60 -3.47 12.98
N GLY A 896 -27.56 -2.28 13.59
CA GLY A 896 -26.38 -1.45 13.64
C GLY A 896 -25.22 -2.10 14.39
N ALA A 897 -25.50 -2.68 15.56
CA ALA A 897 -24.49 -3.26 16.43
C ALA A 897 -23.85 -4.55 15.87
N GLN A 898 -24.61 -5.38 15.16
CA GLN A 898 -24.12 -6.65 14.62
C GLN A 898 -22.96 -6.46 13.63
N TRP A 899 -22.98 -5.42 12.79
CA TRP A 899 -21.97 -5.21 11.75
C TRP A 899 -20.56 -4.90 12.30
N PRO A 900 -20.35 -3.89 13.19
CA PRO A 900 -19.04 -3.68 13.78
C PRO A 900 -18.54 -4.85 14.61
N LEU A 901 -19.44 -5.57 15.31
CA LEU A 901 -19.06 -6.78 16.05
C LEU A 901 -18.56 -7.87 15.12
N LEU A 902 -19.27 -8.15 14.01
CA LEU A 902 -18.83 -9.11 13.01
C LEU A 902 -17.42 -8.78 12.49
N PHE A 903 -17.20 -7.54 12.08
CA PHE A 903 -15.92 -7.12 11.49
C PHE A 903 -14.78 -7.07 12.50
N ALA A 904 -15.05 -6.64 13.73
CA ALA A 904 -14.08 -6.68 14.82
C ALA A 904 -13.71 -8.13 15.18
N ILE A 905 -14.69 -9.04 15.30
CA ILE A 905 -14.45 -10.45 15.60
C ILE A 905 -13.61 -11.10 14.49
N ILE A 906 -13.91 -10.83 13.21
CA ILE A 906 -13.14 -11.39 12.09
C ILE A 906 -11.68 -10.91 12.11
N SER A 907 -11.45 -9.61 12.31
CA SER A 907 -10.08 -9.07 12.41
C SER A 907 -9.32 -9.55 13.65
N GLU A 908 -10.03 -9.87 14.73
CA GLU A 908 -9.46 -10.39 15.98
C GLU A 908 -9.08 -11.87 15.89
N ILE A 909 -9.94 -12.71 15.32
CA ILE A 909 -9.73 -14.16 15.30
C ILE A 909 -8.79 -14.58 14.16
N PHE A 910 -8.94 -13.99 12.97
CA PHE A 910 -8.29 -14.46 11.74
C PHE A 910 -7.13 -13.59 11.26
N GLY A 911 -6.82 -12.52 12.00
CA GLY A 911 -5.73 -11.60 11.68
C GLY A 911 -6.09 -10.53 10.65
N LEU A 912 -5.10 -9.72 10.28
CA LEU A 912 -5.29 -8.55 9.42
C LEU A 912 -4.79 -8.76 7.99
N LYS A 913 -4.00 -9.80 7.71
CA LYS A 913 -3.41 -10.05 6.38
C LYS A 913 -4.47 -10.09 5.28
N TYR A 914 -5.38 -11.06 5.33
CA TYR A 914 -6.48 -11.25 4.36
C TYR A 914 -7.83 -10.69 4.84
N TYR A 915 -7.80 -9.73 5.77
CA TYR A 915 -8.99 -9.20 6.40
C TYR A 915 -10.02 -8.65 5.39
N ALA A 916 -9.56 -8.07 4.27
CA ALA A 916 -10.46 -7.52 3.25
C ALA A 916 -11.36 -8.61 2.64
N THR A 917 -10.80 -9.79 2.37
CA THR A 917 -11.56 -10.92 1.85
C THR A 917 -12.43 -11.56 2.93
N LEU A 918 -11.88 -11.78 4.12
CA LEU A 918 -12.57 -12.51 5.19
C LEU A 918 -13.79 -11.77 5.75
N TYR A 919 -13.71 -10.45 5.93
CA TYR A 919 -14.86 -9.67 6.40
C TYR A 919 -15.98 -9.60 5.36
N ASN A 920 -15.60 -9.51 4.07
CA ASN A 920 -16.56 -9.55 2.97
C ASN A 920 -17.23 -10.91 2.85
N PHE A 921 -16.50 -12.01 3.09
CA PHE A 921 -17.12 -13.34 3.20
C PHE A 921 -18.10 -13.41 4.38
N GLY A 922 -17.71 -12.92 5.56
CA GLY A 922 -18.60 -12.86 6.72
C GLY A 922 -19.89 -12.09 6.43
N SER A 923 -19.83 -11.04 5.62
CA SER A 923 -20.99 -10.26 5.19
C SER A 923 -22.02 -11.06 4.37
N VAL A 924 -21.60 -12.13 3.67
CA VAL A 924 -22.49 -13.01 2.87
C VAL A 924 -23.51 -13.75 3.74
N ALA A 925 -23.30 -13.81 5.06
CA ALA A 925 -24.30 -14.33 6.00
C ALA A 925 -25.65 -13.58 5.90
N SER A 926 -25.60 -12.27 5.64
CA SER A 926 -26.77 -11.40 5.57
C SER A 926 -27.76 -11.79 4.47
N PRO A 927 -27.38 -11.89 3.17
CA PRO A 927 -28.30 -12.25 2.11
C PRO A 927 -28.82 -13.69 2.24
N VAL A 928 -28.03 -14.61 2.81
CA VAL A 928 -28.49 -15.98 3.11
C VAL A 928 -29.64 -15.96 4.12
N GLY A 929 -29.46 -15.25 5.23
CA GLY A 929 -30.52 -15.08 6.24
C GLY A 929 -31.74 -14.35 5.69
N LEU A 930 -31.51 -13.27 4.93
CA LEU A 930 -32.58 -12.46 4.35
C LEU A 930 -33.41 -13.23 3.33
N TYR A 931 -32.81 -14.02 2.43
CA TYR A 931 -33.58 -14.79 1.45
C TYR A 931 -34.55 -15.77 2.14
N LEU A 932 -34.04 -16.49 3.15
CA LEU A 932 -34.83 -17.46 3.89
C LEU A 932 -35.94 -16.78 4.69
N LEU A 933 -35.65 -15.68 5.40
CA LEU A 933 -36.58 -15.07 6.34
C LEU A 933 -37.49 -14.01 5.70
N ASN A 934 -36.99 -13.23 4.73
CA ASN A 934 -37.76 -12.19 4.05
C ASN A 934 -38.57 -12.75 2.88
N VAL A 935 -37.92 -13.42 1.92
CA VAL A 935 -38.60 -13.89 0.69
C VAL A 935 -39.45 -15.12 0.99
N ASN A 936 -38.84 -16.19 1.55
CA ASN A 936 -39.52 -17.47 1.71
C ASN A 936 -40.47 -17.54 2.92
N VAL A 937 -40.24 -16.74 3.96
CA VAL A 937 -41.10 -16.73 5.16
C VAL A 937 -42.01 -15.50 5.15
N ALA A 938 -41.47 -14.28 5.31
CA ALA A 938 -42.29 -13.09 5.49
C ALA A 938 -43.16 -12.77 4.27
N GLY A 939 -42.58 -12.68 3.07
CA GLY A 939 -43.29 -12.36 1.83
C GLY A 939 -44.33 -13.43 1.46
N TYR A 940 -43.94 -14.71 1.52
CA TYR A 940 -44.87 -15.82 1.24
C TYR A 940 -46.06 -15.85 2.20
N LEU A 941 -45.84 -15.70 3.51
CA LEU A 941 -46.91 -15.70 4.50
C LEU A 941 -47.80 -14.46 4.39
N TYR A 942 -47.23 -13.31 4.07
CA TYR A 942 -47.98 -12.08 3.79
C TYR A 942 -48.90 -12.25 2.58
N ASP A 943 -48.36 -12.69 1.43
CA ASP A 943 -49.14 -12.87 0.20
C ASP A 943 -50.21 -13.95 0.36
N LYS A 944 -49.94 -15.00 1.14
CA LYS A 944 -50.93 -16.04 1.48
C LYS A 944 -52.10 -15.47 2.27
N GLU A 945 -51.85 -14.64 3.29
CA GLU A 945 -52.92 -14.03 4.07
C GLU A 945 -53.64 -12.91 3.28
N ALA A 946 -52.92 -12.11 2.49
CA ALA A 946 -53.49 -11.08 1.62
C ALA A 946 -54.48 -11.68 0.61
N LYS A 947 -54.12 -12.80 -0.04
CA LYS A 947 -55.01 -13.52 -0.97
C LYS A 947 -56.25 -14.07 -0.26
N LYS A 948 -56.09 -14.56 0.97
CA LYS A 948 -57.21 -15.04 1.79
C LYS A 948 -58.17 -13.90 2.16
N GLN A 949 -57.64 -12.73 2.53
CA GLN A 949 -58.45 -11.54 2.80
C GLN A 949 -59.16 -11.02 1.52
N LEU A 950 -58.45 -10.98 0.39
CA LEU A 950 -59.04 -10.58 -0.89
C LEU A 950 -60.18 -11.51 -1.30
N ALA A 951 -59.99 -12.83 -1.18
CA ALA A 951 -61.03 -13.82 -1.45
C ALA A 951 -62.26 -13.63 -0.54
N ALA A 952 -62.06 -13.29 0.74
CA ALA A 952 -63.14 -13.00 1.68
C ALA A 952 -63.94 -11.73 1.30
N THR A 953 -63.34 -10.78 0.58
CA THR A 953 -64.04 -9.58 0.07
C THR A 953 -64.75 -9.77 -1.27
N GLY A 954 -64.62 -10.93 -1.92
CA GLY A 954 -65.24 -11.23 -3.21
C GLY A 954 -64.67 -10.48 -4.42
N ARG A 955 -63.50 -9.82 -4.29
CA ARG A 955 -62.85 -9.07 -5.39
C ARG A 955 -61.84 -9.93 -6.14
N ILE A 956 -61.83 -9.83 -7.47
CA ILE A 956 -60.80 -10.45 -8.34
C ILE A 956 -59.73 -9.40 -8.65
N ARG A 957 -58.46 -9.72 -8.37
CA ARG A 957 -57.32 -8.83 -8.63
C ARG A 957 -57.17 -8.60 -10.13
N LYS A 958 -57.18 -7.35 -10.60
CA LYS A 958 -56.80 -7.00 -11.98
C LYS A 958 -55.30 -6.78 -12.08
N THR A 959 -54.75 -6.94 -13.28
CA THR A 959 -53.34 -6.63 -13.57
C THR A 959 -53.10 -5.15 -13.28
N GLY A 960 -52.22 -4.84 -12.32
CA GLY A 960 -51.95 -3.47 -11.84
C GLY A 960 -52.52 -3.15 -10.45
N ASP A 961 -53.42 -3.98 -9.90
CA ASP A 961 -53.96 -3.78 -8.54
C ASP A 961 -52.95 -4.23 -7.45
N GLU A 962 -52.82 -3.45 -6.38
CA GLU A 962 -52.02 -3.78 -5.21
C GLU A 962 -52.61 -4.97 -4.42
N LEU A 963 -51.75 -5.89 -3.98
CA LEU A 963 -52.12 -6.97 -3.04
C LEU A 963 -51.77 -6.54 -1.61
N ASN A 964 -52.77 -6.04 -0.87
CA ASN A 964 -52.60 -5.52 0.48
C ASN A 964 -53.20 -6.49 1.53
N CYS A 965 -52.53 -6.62 2.68
CA CYS A 965 -52.98 -7.38 3.85
C CYS A 965 -53.19 -6.41 5.03
N ASN A 966 -54.29 -6.57 5.76
CA ASN A 966 -54.60 -5.77 6.94
C ASN A 966 -54.67 -6.60 8.24
N GLY A 967 -54.31 -5.97 9.35
CA GLY A 967 -54.23 -6.55 10.69
C GLY A 967 -52.86 -7.14 11.08
N THR A 968 -52.65 -7.34 12.39
CA THR A 968 -51.41 -7.91 12.94
C THR A 968 -51.12 -9.34 12.45
N VAL A 969 -52.15 -10.06 12.00
CA VAL A 969 -52.05 -11.43 11.47
C VAL A 969 -51.11 -11.51 10.26
N CYS A 970 -50.98 -10.44 9.47
CA CYS A 970 -50.16 -10.40 8.25
C CYS A 970 -48.68 -10.74 8.49
N PHE A 971 -48.14 -10.39 9.67
CA PHE A 971 -46.73 -10.59 10.00
C PHE A 971 -46.50 -11.42 11.27
N LYS A 972 -47.54 -11.71 12.06
CA LYS A 972 -47.42 -12.39 13.36
C LYS A 972 -46.66 -13.72 13.28
N LEU A 973 -47.07 -14.63 12.40
CA LEU A 973 -46.41 -15.94 12.28
C LEU A 973 -44.97 -15.80 11.77
N SER A 974 -44.74 -14.91 10.80
CA SER A 974 -43.42 -14.65 10.24
C SER A 974 -42.43 -14.21 11.33
N PHE A 975 -42.82 -13.26 12.19
CA PHE A 975 -41.94 -12.76 13.24
C PHE A 975 -41.80 -13.72 14.44
N MET A 976 -42.76 -14.62 14.66
CA MET A 976 -42.57 -15.73 15.61
C MET A 976 -41.49 -16.70 15.12
N ILE A 977 -41.50 -17.06 13.82
CA ILE A 977 -40.47 -17.91 13.21
C ILE A 977 -39.11 -17.21 13.25
N ILE A 978 -39.05 -15.94 12.86
CA ILE A 978 -37.81 -15.14 12.88
C ILE A 978 -37.25 -15.04 14.31
N THR A 979 -38.10 -14.89 15.34
CA THR A 979 -37.67 -14.90 16.74
C THR A 979 -37.02 -16.24 17.11
N ALA A 980 -37.62 -17.37 16.75
CA ALA A 980 -37.05 -18.70 17.02
C ALA A 980 -35.70 -18.90 16.33
N VAL A 981 -35.57 -18.48 15.07
CA VAL A 981 -34.31 -18.53 14.32
C VAL A 981 -33.24 -17.63 14.95
N CYS A 982 -33.61 -16.44 15.43
CA CYS A 982 -32.69 -15.53 16.10
C CYS A 982 -32.21 -16.08 17.46
N LEU A 983 -33.09 -16.73 18.24
CA LEU A 983 -32.73 -17.44 19.48
C LEU A 983 -31.76 -18.59 19.20
N PHE A 984 -31.99 -19.36 18.13
CA PHE A 984 -31.05 -20.37 17.68
C PHE A 984 -29.68 -19.76 17.35
N GLY A 985 -29.65 -18.64 16.62
CA GLY A 985 -28.42 -17.89 16.37
C GLY A 985 -27.70 -17.45 17.64
N ALA A 986 -28.43 -17.04 18.68
CA ALA A 986 -27.86 -16.69 19.99
C ALA A 986 -27.22 -17.90 20.69
N LEU A 987 -27.83 -19.09 20.58
CA LEU A 987 -27.25 -20.35 21.09
C LEU A 987 -25.96 -20.72 20.34
N VAL A 988 -25.95 -20.57 19.02
CA VAL A 988 -24.73 -20.78 18.19
C VAL A 988 -23.64 -19.80 18.59
N SER A 989 -23.98 -18.53 18.83
CA SER A 989 -23.06 -17.51 19.31
C SER A 989 -22.49 -17.84 20.69
N LEU A 990 -23.28 -18.41 21.61
CA LEU A 990 -22.78 -18.89 22.91
C LEU A 990 -21.71 -19.98 22.77
N VAL A 991 -21.85 -20.89 21.80
CA VAL A 991 -20.79 -21.87 21.50
C VAL A 991 -19.50 -21.16 21.07
N LEU A 992 -19.61 -20.13 20.22
CA LEU A 992 -18.47 -19.32 19.81
C LEU A 992 -17.82 -18.57 21.00
N VAL A 993 -18.62 -18.05 21.94
CA VAL A 993 -18.14 -17.45 23.19
C VAL A 993 -17.28 -18.42 23.98
N VAL A 994 -17.78 -19.65 24.20
CA VAL A 994 -17.04 -20.68 24.95
C VAL A 994 -15.71 -20.99 24.28
N ARG A 995 -15.70 -21.14 22.94
CA ARG A 995 -14.48 -21.46 22.16
C ARG A 995 -13.43 -20.35 22.17
N THR A 996 -13.88 -19.10 22.17
CA THR A 996 -13.01 -17.91 22.11
C THR A 996 -12.64 -17.34 23.48
N ARG A 997 -13.23 -17.86 24.57
CA ARG A 997 -13.03 -17.36 25.94
C ARG A 997 -11.57 -17.29 26.38
N LYS A 998 -10.76 -18.30 26.06
CA LYS A 998 -9.33 -18.32 26.43
C LYS A 998 -8.55 -17.22 25.70
N PHE A 999 -8.84 -17.04 24.41
CA PHE A 999 -8.23 -16.00 23.59
C PHE A 999 -8.55 -14.59 24.11
N TYR A 1000 -9.83 -14.28 24.35
CA TYR A 1000 -10.23 -12.95 24.84
C TYR A 1000 -9.81 -12.64 26.29
N LYS A 1001 -9.52 -13.66 27.11
CA LYS A 1001 -8.88 -13.46 28.42
C LYS A 1001 -7.42 -13.01 28.31
N SER A 1002 -6.74 -13.40 27.23
CA SER A 1002 -5.38 -12.96 26.95
C SER A 1002 -5.36 -11.52 26.44
N ASP A 1003 -4.17 -10.93 26.35
CA ASP A 1003 -4.02 -9.58 25.81
C ASP A 1003 -3.87 -9.63 24.30
N ILE A 1004 -5.00 -9.51 23.61
CA ILE A 1004 -5.06 -9.70 22.14
C ILE A 1004 -4.34 -8.60 21.35
N TYR A 1005 -3.95 -7.51 22.00
CA TYR A 1005 -3.19 -6.41 21.40
C TYR A 1005 -1.72 -6.43 21.78
N ARG A 1006 -1.31 -7.36 22.66
CA ARG A 1006 0.05 -7.50 23.17
C ARG A 1006 1.07 -7.57 22.03
N ARG A 1007 0.82 -8.38 21.01
CA ARG A 1007 1.71 -8.50 19.83
C ARG A 1007 1.99 -7.17 19.12
N PHE A 1008 1.01 -6.27 19.05
CA PHE A 1008 1.20 -4.96 18.40
C PHE A 1008 2.01 -4.02 19.30
N ARG A 1009 1.77 -4.05 20.61
CA ARG A 1009 2.55 -3.25 21.57
C ARG A 1009 3.97 -3.78 21.77
N GLU A 1010 4.16 -5.08 21.84
CA GLU A 1010 5.51 -5.68 21.94
C GLU A 1010 6.31 -5.42 20.67
N ALA A 1011 5.68 -5.45 19.49
CA ALA A 1011 6.35 -5.03 18.25
C ALA A 1011 6.74 -3.55 18.30
N GLU A 1012 5.91 -2.68 18.87
CA GLU A 1012 6.21 -1.25 19.02
C GLU A 1012 7.24 -0.95 20.12
N GLU A 1013 7.18 -1.65 21.25
CA GLU A 1013 8.13 -1.54 22.36
C GLU A 1013 9.50 -2.07 21.95
N ALA A 1014 9.55 -3.17 21.17
CA ALA A 1014 10.79 -3.62 20.54
C ALA A 1014 11.34 -2.57 19.57
N GLU A 1015 10.49 -1.96 18.74
CA GLU A 1015 10.90 -0.89 17.81
C GLU A 1015 11.34 0.40 18.55
N LYS A 1016 10.78 0.70 19.73
CA LYS A 1016 11.18 1.85 20.57
C LYS A 1016 12.45 1.58 21.35
N ALA A 1017 12.60 0.40 21.94
CA ALA A 1017 13.81 0.00 22.65
C ALA A 1017 15.03 -0.04 21.71
N GLU A 1018 14.85 -0.50 20.47
CA GLU A 1018 15.90 -0.44 19.43
C GLU A 1018 16.30 1.01 19.08
N LYS A 1019 15.40 1.98 19.24
CA LYS A 1019 15.68 3.41 19.02
C LYS A 1019 16.33 4.11 20.22
N GLU A 1020 16.07 3.66 21.45
CA GLU A 1020 16.61 4.27 22.68
C GLU A 1020 18.00 3.71 23.07
N ASP A 1021 18.27 2.41 22.88
CA ASP A 1021 19.59 1.80 23.18
C ASP A 1021 20.68 2.23 22.17
N GLY A 1022 20.31 2.81 21.03
CA GLY A 1022 21.25 3.41 20.08
C GLY A 1022 21.85 4.76 20.52
N GLY A 1023 21.44 5.30 21.68
CA GLY A 1023 21.81 6.65 22.13
C GLY A 1023 22.81 6.77 23.29
N GLY A 1024 23.25 5.67 23.91
CA GLY A 1024 24.09 5.70 25.12
C GLY A 1024 25.58 5.45 24.85
N PHE A 1025 26.37 6.51 24.70
CA PHE A 1025 27.83 6.45 24.86
C PHE A 1025 28.16 6.11 26.33
N ILE A 1026 28.66 4.89 26.59
CA ILE A 1026 29.36 4.59 27.84
C ILE A 1026 30.86 4.59 27.55
N ASN A 1027 31.53 5.64 28.01
CA ASN A 1027 32.98 5.66 28.22
C ASN A 1027 33.34 4.60 29.26
N GLY A 1028 34.25 3.70 28.89
CA GLY A 1028 34.76 2.65 29.77
C GLY A 1028 36.15 2.20 29.32
N GLY A 1029 37.13 3.10 29.45
CA GLY A 1029 38.51 2.69 29.66
C GLY A 1029 38.65 2.10 31.06
N ASP A 1030 39.62 1.19 31.19
CA ASP A 1030 40.05 0.46 32.39
C ASP A 1030 39.20 -0.76 32.77
N ILE A 1031 39.69 -1.95 32.39
CA ILE A 1031 40.15 -3.01 33.30
C ILE A 1031 40.95 -4.05 32.47
N VAL A 1032 42.24 -4.13 32.77
CA VAL A 1032 43.17 -5.22 32.41
C VAL A 1032 43.43 -6.04 33.67
N LYS A 1033 43.52 -7.37 33.51
CA LYS A 1033 43.77 -8.45 34.51
C LYS A 1033 42.51 -8.82 35.30
N ASP A 1034 42.10 -10.09 35.40
CA ASP A 1034 42.92 -11.22 35.81
C ASP A 1034 42.24 -12.58 35.50
N SER A 1035 43.03 -13.65 35.64
CA SER A 1035 42.64 -15.05 35.87
C SER A 1035 42.27 -15.97 34.68
N LYS A 1036 43.31 -16.61 34.13
CA LYS A 1036 43.29 -18.04 33.80
C LYS A 1036 43.53 -18.87 35.09
N GLN A 1037 42.94 -20.07 35.12
CA GLN A 1037 43.10 -21.20 36.06
C GLN A 1037 42.24 -21.15 37.35
N GLY A 1038 41.54 -22.21 37.79
CA GLY A 1038 41.73 -23.63 37.46
C GLY A 1038 40.53 -24.57 37.67
N LEU A 1039 40.63 -25.63 36.87
CA LEU A 1039 40.03 -26.97 36.87
C LEU A 1039 39.58 -27.59 38.21
N ARG A 1040 38.51 -28.40 38.12
CA ARG A 1040 38.18 -29.54 39.02
C ARG A 1040 38.36 -29.27 40.52
N LYS A 1041 37.31 -28.79 41.18
CA LYS A 1041 36.46 -29.54 42.13
C LYS A 1041 35.36 -28.62 42.64
#